data_AF-A0A8J0QX26-F1
#
_entry.id   AF-A0A8J0QX26-F1
#
_cell.length_a   1.000
_cell.length_b   1.000
_cell.length_c   1.000
_cell.angle_alpha   90.00
_cell.angle_beta   90.00
_cell.angle_gamma   90.00
#
_symmetry.space_group_name_H-M   'P 1'
#
loop_
_entity.id
_entity.type
_entity.pdbx_description
1 polymer ?
#
loop_
_entity_poly.entity_id
_entity_poly.type
_entity_poly.pdbx_seq_one_letter_code
_entity_poly.pdbx_strand_id
1 'polypeptide(L)'
;MKKFRKVLDGLTVGGGGGGGTLAAAGVCPVYSAGPTGVVVSPRDTEVQENLTSDQFHICKTVRHGFPHQPTAFAFDPVQKILAIGSRTGAVRILGRPGVDCHCHHESGAAVLHLQFLINEGALVSACADETLHLWNLRQKRPAVLHSLKFNKERITCCHLPFQSKWLYVGTERGNTHIVNIESFILSGYVVMWNKAIELSTKTHPGPVVHLSDTPRDEGKLLIGYESGTIVLWDLRSKRADLRFYYDEAIHSIAWHHEGKQFMCSHSDGSLTVWNVRNPSRPSQITVPHGKSQRDGRKPEPCKPILKVEYRTCKNSEPFIIFSGGLSYDKACRRPSLTIMHGKSITVLEMDHPIVDFLTLCETPYTNEFQEPYAVAVLLEKDLIIVDLTQSNFPIFENPYSMDIHESPVTCTEYFADCPPDLIPVLYSVGAKHKKQGYSNKEWPITGGAWNLGSQTYPEIIVTGHADGSVKFWDASAFTLQMLYKLKTSKVFEKQKAGEGKQTAEIVEEDPFAIQMISWCPESRVFCVAGVSAYVIVYTFSKHEVLMDIASLEVRLQNEAEDIVTPEPDTISPFPEPAPPPLCLKSRNLSGSANTVTCEGPLKDSIPCLSVKSRPVRMPPGYQAELVIQLVWVDGEPPQQITSLAVSSAYGLVAFGNCNGLAVVDYIQRSILLSMGTIDLYGSSDPYQRQPRSPRKSKQFTAGLTELTDSPVSLELERCKSPTSDHVNGHCTSPTSQTCSSGKRIIASDGVKANRRGPGRPPFRKAQSAACMEISLPVTSEAVGYISRRAMLQQLHGVNTFSNDEGHYSPNPWADKESRESSFSRSRSSSVSSIDKDAKEVITALYFMESFARKNDQSLSPCLWMGTSLGMVLLISINMPPTEEQRLTEPVMVSPSGSVLMLKGAILTFSCLDCTGTYIHPPYEIWRDPNSTEENERTRKRKLVTFSPSSSQDMGDHQFAVICSEKQAKVFSLPSQTCLYVHNITETSFLLRADVVTLCNSVLLACFCANGHIMTISLPSLRPLLDVNYLPLTDMRIARTFCFTNGGQALYLASPTEIQRITHSQEMCDSLQEMLGDLFSLVQTPEAQNKGFLTVLFGGSAQNFDREELFGEATAGKASRSLAQHIPGPGGIEGVKGAASGVAGDLHRARIALDERGQRLGELEDTTAAMMSSAEAFSKHAHELMLKYKDKKWYQF
;
A
#
# COMPACT_ATOMS: atom_id res chain seq x y z
N MET A 1 29.92 -9.84 16.90
CA MET A 1 30.15 -8.48 16.38
C MET A 1 30.58 -7.57 17.52
N LYS A 2 31.89 -7.36 17.66
CA LYS A 2 32.50 -6.39 18.57
C LYS A 2 33.35 -5.49 17.67
N LYS A 3 33.27 -4.17 17.91
CA LYS A 3 33.83 -3.03 17.17
C LYS A 3 32.85 -2.38 16.20
N PHE A 4 32.06 -1.44 16.72
CA PHE A 4 31.93 -0.05 16.25
C PHE A 4 31.07 0.70 17.28
N ARG A 5 31.69 1.06 18.40
CA ARG A 5 31.12 1.94 19.44
C ARG A 5 32.29 2.68 20.07
N LYS A 6 32.59 3.87 19.55
CA LYS A 6 33.46 4.92 20.13
C LYS A 6 33.60 6.05 19.10
N VAL A 7 32.74 7.06 19.18
CA VAL A 7 33.07 8.50 19.13
C VAL A 7 31.85 9.25 19.69
N LEU A 8 31.72 9.28 21.02
CA LEU A 8 31.09 10.36 21.79
C LEU A 8 31.31 9.99 23.26
N ASP A 9 32.37 10.53 23.87
CA ASP A 9 32.54 10.59 25.32
C ASP A 9 33.74 11.50 25.58
N GLY A 10 33.45 12.69 26.11
CA GLY A 10 34.47 13.67 26.47
C GLY A 10 33.83 14.95 26.93
N LEU A 11 33.38 14.97 28.19
CA LEU A 11 33.57 16.04 29.19
C LEU A 11 32.54 15.84 30.33
N THR A 12 32.93 15.04 31.33
CA THR A 12 32.33 15.08 32.67
C THR A 12 33.34 15.71 33.62
N VAL A 13 32.95 16.81 34.26
CA VAL A 13 33.57 17.31 35.49
C VAL A 13 32.57 17.07 36.61
N GLY A 14 33.05 16.41 37.67
CA GLY A 14 32.21 15.92 38.76
C GLY A 14 31.87 16.94 39.83
N GLY A 15 30.85 16.58 40.62
CA GLY A 15 30.49 17.18 41.90
C GLY A 15 29.29 16.40 42.46
N GLY A 16 29.51 15.66 43.55
CA GLY A 16 28.57 14.66 44.04
C GLY A 16 27.53 15.14 45.06
N GLY A 17 26.53 14.29 45.26
CA GLY A 17 25.99 13.91 46.58
C GLY A 17 24.85 14.75 47.16
N GLY A 18 23.68 14.11 47.34
CA GLY A 18 22.69 14.49 48.36
C GLY A 18 21.24 14.34 47.90
N GLY A 19 20.53 13.34 48.42
CA GLY A 19 19.11 13.10 48.15
C GLY A 19 18.14 13.97 48.97
N GLY A 20 16.86 13.94 48.61
CA GLY A 20 15.78 14.50 49.40
C GLY A 20 14.50 14.83 48.60
N THR A 21 13.44 14.08 48.89
CA THR A 21 12.04 14.28 48.49
C THR A 21 11.40 15.55 49.07
N LEU A 22 10.49 16.22 48.32
CA LEU A 22 9.12 16.68 48.73
C LEU A 22 8.65 17.98 48.02
N ALA A 23 7.43 17.88 47.48
CA ALA A 23 6.25 18.77 47.54
C ALA A 23 6.32 20.32 47.43
N ALA A 24 5.37 20.80 46.62
CA ALA A 24 4.72 22.10 46.50
C ALA A 24 4.77 23.10 47.68
N ALA A 25 4.95 24.39 47.35
CA ALA A 25 4.09 25.53 47.73
C ALA A 25 4.71 26.85 47.23
N GLY A 26 3.88 27.74 46.69
CA GLY A 26 4.31 29.04 46.15
C GLY A 26 4.49 30.13 47.20
N VAL A 27 5.29 31.14 46.87
CA VAL A 27 5.28 32.49 47.47
C VAL A 27 5.88 33.48 46.46
N CYS A 28 5.11 34.50 46.04
CA CYS A 28 5.65 35.74 45.45
C CYS A 28 6.34 36.57 46.52
N PRO A 29 7.39 37.37 46.20
CA PRO A 29 7.17 38.81 46.32
C PRO A 29 7.95 39.72 45.34
N VAL A 30 7.23 40.78 44.94
CA VAL A 30 7.62 42.21 44.95
C VAL A 30 8.61 42.74 43.90
N TYR A 31 8.05 43.70 43.15
CA TYR A 31 8.65 44.63 42.18
C TYR A 31 9.78 45.50 42.75
N SER A 32 10.79 45.73 41.90
CA SER A 32 11.58 46.96 41.90
C SER A 32 11.92 47.34 40.45
N ALA A 33 11.46 48.53 40.05
CA ALA A 33 11.59 49.12 38.72
C ALA A 33 12.96 49.80 38.50
N GLY A 34 13.43 49.83 37.24
CA GLY A 34 14.51 50.73 36.80
C GLY A 34 15.24 50.24 35.54
N PRO A 35 15.28 51.00 34.42
CA PRO A 35 15.46 50.44 33.07
C PRO A 35 16.87 50.67 32.49
N THR A 36 17.39 49.68 31.76
CA THR A 36 18.31 49.90 30.63
C THR A 36 18.12 48.76 29.64
N GLY A 37 17.64 49.11 28.44
CA GLY A 37 17.42 48.18 27.35
C GLY A 37 18.71 47.48 26.94
N VAL A 38 18.76 46.18 27.17
CA VAL A 38 19.70 45.28 26.54
C VAL A 38 18.98 44.70 25.33
N VAL A 39 19.43 45.07 24.14
CA VAL A 39 19.05 44.36 22.90
C VAL A 39 19.66 42.97 23.02
N VAL A 40 18.87 41.99 23.44
CA VAL A 40 19.26 40.58 23.44
C VAL A 40 19.46 40.17 21.99
N SER A 41 20.62 39.58 21.68
CA SER A 41 20.88 39.06 20.35
C SER A 41 19.93 37.88 20.09
N PRO A 42 19.37 37.69 18.87
CA PRO A 42 18.43 36.60 18.59
C PRO A 42 19.01 35.19 18.82
N ARG A 43 20.33 35.07 19.07
CA ARG A 43 21.00 33.80 19.36
C ARG A 43 20.85 33.34 20.82
N ASP A 44 20.44 34.21 21.74
CA ASP A 44 20.40 33.89 23.18
C ASP A 44 19.01 33.42 23.66
N THR A 45 18.03 33.27 22.76
CA THR A 45 16.73 32.67 23.09
C THR A 45 16.81 31.16 22.84
N GLU A 46 17.44 30.42 23.76
CA GLU A 46 17.48 28.95 23.68
C GLU A 46 16.06 28.40 23.93
N VAL A 47 15.33 28.10 22.86
CA VAL A 47 14.10 27.32 22.92
C VAL A 47 14.45 25.93 23.44
N GLN A 48 13.87 25.56 24.59
CA GLN A 48 14.13 24.25 25.19
C GLN A 48 13.41 23.15 24.40
N GLU A 49 14.19 22.28 23.76
CA GLU A 49 13.67 21.09 23.07
C GLU A 49 13.84 19.84 23.95
N ASN A 50 12.76 19.06 24.11
CA ASN A 50 12.76 17.86 24.95
C ASN A 50 12.85 16.54 24.14
N LEU A 51 12.84 16.61 22.81
CA LEU A 51 12.87 15.41 21.96
C LEU A 51 14.27 14.78 21.92
N THR A 52 14.31 13.45 22.01
CA THR A 52 15.53 12.64 21.98
C THR A 52 15.38 11.47 21.00
N SER A 53 16.50 10.93 20.50
CA SER A 53 16.47 9.93 19.43
C SER A 53 15.90 8.56 19.85
N ASP A 54 15.85 8.27 21.14
CA ASP A 54 15.23 7.07 21.73
C ASP A 54 13.70 7.07 21.70
N GLN A 55 13.07 8.21 21.45
CA GLN A 55 11.62 8.33 21.29
C GLN A 55 11.14 7.93 19.88
N PHE A 56 12.06 7.58 18.98
CA PHE A 56 11.76 7.30 17.58
C PHE A 56 12.11 5.87 17.19
N HIS A 57 11.14 5.17 16.64
CA HIS A 57 11.34 3.86 16.02
C HIS A 57 10.31 3.65 14.91
N ILE A 58 10.77 3.17 13.75
CA ILE A 58 9.88 2.92 12.62
C ILE A 58 9.38 1.49 12.65
N CYS A 59 8.06 1.31 12.71
CA CYS A 59 7.43 0.01 12.58
C CYS A 59 6.15 0.07 11.73
N LYS A 60 5.86 -1.02 11.01
CA LYS A 60 4.58 -1.21 10.31
C LYS A 60 3.49 -1.52 11.33
N THR A 61 2.38 -0.80 11.27
CA THR A 61 1.26 -0.94 12.22
C THR A 61 0.18 -1.85 11.66
N VAL A 62 -0.54 -1.39 10.62
CA VAL A 62 -1.64 -2.11 9.98
C VAL A 62 -1.61 -1.96 8.47
N ARG A 63 -2.14 -2.96 7.77
CA ARG A 63 -2.41 -2.94 6.33
C ARG A 63 -3.91 -3.00 6.09
N HIS A 64 -4.42 -2.08 5.28
CA HIS A 64 -5.83 -2.03 4.88
C HIS A 64 -5.98 -2.26 3.38
N GLY A 65 -7.17 -2.62 2.92
CA GLY A 65 -7.43 -2.90 1.50
C GLY A 65 -7.43 -4.38 1.17
N PHE A 66 -7.40 -4.72 -0.11
CA PHE A 66 -7.46 -6.08 -0.62
C PHE A 66 -6.06 -6.63 -0.99
N PRO A 67 -5.68 -7.85 -0.58
CA PRO A 67 -4.40 -8.47 -0.94
C PRO A 67 -4.11 -8.38 -2.44
N HIS A 68 -2.99 -7.75 -2.81
CA HIS A 68 -2.66 -7.55 -4.22
C HIS A 68 -2.21 -8.86 -4.88
N GLN A 69 -2.79 -9.19 -6.04
CA GLN A 69 -2.48 -10.39 -6.83
C GLN A 69 -2.55 -11.67 -5.97
N PRO A 70 -3.74 -12.02 -5.46
CA PRO A 70 -3.93 -13.23 -4.67
C PRO A 70 -3.67 -14.48 -5.52
N THR A 71 -3.15 -15.53 -4.91
CA THR A 71 -2.76 -16.78 -5.58
C THR A 71 -3.14 -18.04 -4.80
N ALA A 72 -3.37 -17.94 -3.48
CA ALA A 72 -3.72 -19.09 -2.65
C ALA A 72 -4.77 -18.72 -1.60
N PHE A 73 -5.56 -19.72 -1.19
CA PHE A 73 -6.69 -19.53 -0.30
C PHE A 73 -6.85 -20.71 0.67
N ALA A 74 -7.10 -20.43 1.95
CA ALA A 74 -7.34 -21.47 2.96
C ALA A 74 -8.30 -20.99 4.06
N PHE A 75 -8.99 -21.93 4.70
CA PHE A 75 -9.93 -21.66 5.79
C PHE A 75 -9.79 -22.70 6.89
N ASP A 76 -9.83 -22.25 8.15
CA ASP A 76 -9.97 -23.12 9.32
C ASP A 76 -11.44 -23.07 9.78
N PRO A 77 -12.23 -24.15 9.62
CA PRO A 77 -13.64 -24.18 9.98
C PRO A 77 -13.90 -24.14 11.48
N VAL A 78 -12.93 -24.50 12.32
CA VAL A 78 -13.07 -24.51 13.78
C VAL A 78 -12.73 -23.14 14.34
N GLN A 79 -11.58 -22.59 13.94
CA GLN A 79 -11.18 -21.24 14.35
C GLN A 79 -11.97 -20.14 13.64
N LYS A 80 -12.61 -20.45 12.51
CA LYS A 80 -13.31 -19.49 11.63
C LYS A 80 -12.42 -18.34 11.17
N ILE A 81 -11.18 -18.66 10.78
CA ILE A 81 -10.20 -17.73 10.20
C ILE A 81 -9.87 -18.12 8.76
N LEU A 82 -9.54 -17.13 7.95
CA LEU A 82 -9.24 -17.25 6.53
C LEU A 82 -7.79 -16.82 6.26
N ALA A 83 -7.11 -17.45 5.32
CA ALA A 83 -5.79 -17.03 4.87
C ALA A 83 -5.77 -16.83 3.35
N ILE A 84 -5.15 -15.74 2.90
CA ILE A 84 -4.94 -15.38 1.50
C ILE A 84 -3.44 -15.24 1.27
N GLY A 85 -2.90 -15.98 0.31
CA GLY A 85 -1.53 -15.85 -0.17
C GLY A 85 -1.47 -15.02 -1.43
N SER A 86 -0.37 -14.28 -1.64
CA SER A 86 -0.18 -13.44 -2.82
C SER A 86 1.01 -13.88 -3.69
N ARG A 87 1.04 -13.34 -4.91
CA ARG A 87 2.17 -13.48 -5.84
C ARG A 87 3.47 -12.87 -5.32
N THR A 88 3.37 -11.90 -4.41
CA THR A 88 4.53 -11.25 -3.79
C THR A 88 5.07 -11.99 -2.57
N GLY A 89 4.48 -13.13 -2.19
CA GLY A 89 4.89 -13.85 -0.97
C GLY A 89 4.29 -13.29 0.31
N ALA A 90 3.29 -12.40 0.22
CA ALA A 90 2.50 -11.99 1.37
C ALA A 90 1.47 -13.06 1.73
N VAL A 91 1.19 -13.18 3.03
CA VAL A 91 0.12 -14.00 3.59
C VAL A 91 -0.70 -13.10 4.51
N ARG A 92 -2.00 -12.98 4.23
CA ARG A 92 -2.94 -12.20 5.03
C ARG A 92 -3.95 -13.12 5.69
N ILE A 93 -4.09 -13.02 7.00
CA ILE A 93 -4.97 -13.85 7.83
C ILE A 93 -6.09 -12.97 8.37
N LEU A 94 -7.34 -13.33 8.07
CA LEU A 94 -8.55 -12.58 8.38
C LEU A 94 -9.45 -13.38 9.34
N GLY A 95 -9.98 -12.72 10.36
CA GLY A 95 -10.93 -13.30 11.32
C GLY A 95 -12.23 -12.51 11.38
N ARG A 96 -12.68 -12.17 12.58
CA ARG A 96 -13.72 -11.16 12.81
C ARG A 96 -13.19 -9.74 12.48
N PRO A 97 -14.05 -8.73 12.30
CA PRO A 97 -13.61 -7.35 12.14
C PRO A 97 -12.62 -6.94 13.24
N GLY A 98 -11.48 -6.41 12.81
CA GLY A 98 -10.30 -6.14 13.64
C GLY A 98 -9.24 -7.23 13.52
N VAL A 99 -9.60 -8.50 13.50
CA VAL A 99 -8.61 -9.57 13.32
C VAL A 99 -8.16 -9.60 11.85
N ASP A 100 -7.07 -8.91 11.55
CA ASP A 100 -6.41 -8.81 10.25
C ASP A 100 -4.89 -8.75 10.45
N CYS A 101 -4.20 -9.81 10.06
CA CYS A 101 -2.76 -9.90 10.17
C CYS A 101 -2.11 -10.11 8.82
N HIS A 102 -1.11 -9.28 8.53
CA HIS A 102 -0.28 -9.39 7.34
C HIS A 102 1.14 -9.83 7.70
N CYS A 103 1.59 -10.95 7.14
CA CYS A 103 2.97 -11.42 7.17
C CYS A 103 3.51 -11.63 5.76
N HIS A 104 4.83 -11.83 5.63
CA HIS A 104 5.49 -11.90 4.34
C HIS A 104 6.68 -12.87 4.38
N HIS A 105 6.84 -13.66 3.31
CA HIS A 105 7.99 -14.51 3.10
C HIS A 105 9.23 -13.68 2.74
N GLU A 106 10.37 -13.96 3.36
CA GLU A 106 11.62 -13.23 3.06
C GLU A 106 12.07 -13.36 1.60
N SER A 107 11.74 -14.47 0.93
CA SER A 107 12.09 -14.69 -0.49
C SER A 107 11.24 -13.86 -1.46
N GLY A 108 10.08 -13.34 -1.02
CA GLY A 108 9.11 -12.67 -1.90
C GLY A 108 8.48 -13.59 -2.96
N ALA A 109 8.67 -14.90 -2.85
CA ALA A 109 8.15 -15.87 -3.82
C ALA A 109 6.64 -16.05 -3.71
N ALA A 110 5.95 -16.20 -4.84
CA ALA A 110 4.50 -16.40 -4.89
C ALA A 110 4.05 -17.58 -4.03
N VAL A 111 2.99 -17.37 -3.23
CA VAL A 111 2.38 -18.43 -2.43
C VAL A 111 1.44 -19.24 -3.31
N LEU A 112 1.72 -20.53 -3.52
CA LEU A 112 0.95 -21.41 -4.39
C LEU A 112 -0.14 -22.17 -3.64
N HIS A 113 0.15 -22.62 -2.41
CA HIS A 113 -0.81 -23.35 -1.58
C HIS A 113 -0.74 -22.90 -0.13
N LEU A 114 -1.88 -22.95 0.55
CA LEU A 114 -2.03 -22.68 1.97
C LEU A 114 -2.86 -23.81 2.61
N GLN A 115 -2.45 -24.27 3.79
CA GLN A 115 -3.15 -25.32 4.51
C GLN A 115 -3.06 -25.09 6.01
N PHE A 116 -4.20 -24.81 6.64
CA PHE A 116 -4.26 -24.73 8.10
C PHE A 116 -4.08 -26.11 8.72
N LEU A 117 -3.33 -26.15 9.82
CA LEU A 117 -3.45 -27.22 10.80
C LEU A 117 -4.69 -26.88 11.63
N ILE A 118 -5.83 -27.47 11.26
CA ILE A 118 -7.16 -27.06 11.76
C ILE A 118 -7.18 -27.13 13.29
N ASN A 119 -7.51 -26.00 13.92
CA ASN A 119 -7.56 -25.83 15.38
C ASN A 119 -6.23 -26.04 16.13
N GLU A 120 -5.09 -26.07 15.43
CA GLU A 120 -3.77 -26.31 16.03
C GLU A 120 -2.89 -25.04 16.08
N GLY A 121 -3.39 -23.90 15.60
CA GLY A 121 -2.72 -22.61 15.68
C GLY A 121 -1.49 -22.50 14.79
N ALA A 122 -1.50 -23.19 13.64
CA ALA A 122 -0.41 -23.21 12.68
C ALA A 122 -0.93 -23.27 11.24
N LEU A 123 -0.09 -22.83 10.30
CA LEU A 123 -0.40 -22.75 8.89
C LEU A 123 0.81 -23.22 8.08
N VAL A 124 0.59 -24.04 7.06
CA VAL A 124 1.62 -24.40 6.08
C VAL A 124 1.40 -23.58 4.81
N SER A 125 2.49 -23.02 4.28
CA SER A 125 2.49 -22.42 2.94
C SER A 125 3.50 -23.13 2.03
N ALA A 126 3.15 -23.24 0.74
CA ALA A 126 4.05 -23.72 -0.31
C ALA A 126 4.30 -22.59 -1.32
N CYS A 127 5.56 -22.28 -1.58
CA CYS A 127 5.96 -21.16 -2.42
C CYS A 127 6.51 -21.61 -3.79
N ALA A 128 6.48 -20.70 -4.77
CA ALA A 128 6.98 -20.94 -6.12
C ALA A 128 8.49 -21.16 -6.21
N ASP A 129 9.24 -20.84 -5.14
CA ASP A 129 10.68 -21.12 -5.01
C ASP A 129 10.98 -22.54 -4.48
N GLU A 130 9.96 -23.43 -4.52
CA GLU A 130 10.01 -24.83 -4.09
C GLU A 130 10.17 -25.00 -2.56
N THR A 131 9.84 -23.97 -1.78
CA THR A 131 9.95 -24.00 -0.31
C THR A 131 8.60 -24.18 0.37
N LEU A 132 8.52 -25.14 1.30
CA LEU A 132 7.43 -25.22 2.28
C LEU A 132 7.82 -24.43 3.53
N HIS A 133 6.86 -23.74 4.14
CA HIS A 133 7.05 -23.03 5.40
C HIS A 133 5.96 -23.41 6.41
N LEU A 134 6.36 -23.60 7.67
CA LEU A 134 5.45 -23.78 8.80
C LEU A 134 5.37 -22.48 9.62
N TRP A 135 4.18 -21.93 9.74
CA TRP A 135 3.88 -20.71 10.48
C TRP A 135 3.24 -21.01 11.84
N ASN A 136 3.67 -20.29 12.87
CA ASN A 136 3.01 -20.27 14.19
C ASN A 136 2.03 -19.09 14.26
N LEU A 137 0.77 -19.38 14.57
CA LEU A 137 -0.31 -18.39 14.70
C LEU A 137 -0.76 -18.14 16.15
N ARG A 138 -0.16 -18.84 17.12
CA ARG A 138 -0.51 -18.70 18.56
C ARG A 138 0.01 -17.41 19.18
N GLN A 139 0.95 -16.75 18.51
CA GLN A 139 1.47 -15.45 18.87
C GLN A 139 0.80 -14.37 18.01
N LYS A 140 0.66 -13.16 18.57
CA LYS A 140 0.00 -12.02 17.90
C LYS A 140 0.56 -11.70 16.51
N ARG A 141 1.87 -11.94 16.31
CA ARG A 141 2.52 -11.82 15.01
C ARG A 141 2.94 -13.19 14.49
N PRO A 142 2.39 -13.70 13.39
CA PRO A 142 2.82 -14.94 12.78
C PRO A 142 4.32 -14.96 12.51
N ALA A 143 4.97 -16.08 12.80
CA ALA A 143 6.37 -16.30 12.45
C ALA A 143 6.58 -17.68 11.83
N VAL A 144 7.55 -17.74 10.93
CA VAL A 144 8.01 -18.99 10.34
C VAL A 144 8.87 -19.75 11.35
N LEU A 145 8.44 -20.97 11.71
CA LEU A 145 9.17 -21.88 12.58
C LEU A 145 10.21 -22.69 11.81
N HIS A 146 9.78 -23.29 10.69
CA HIS A 146 10.59 -24.18 9.87
C HIS A 146 10.33 -23.94 8.39
N SER A 147 11.36 -24.14 7.58
CA SER A 147 11.27 -24.15 6.13
C SER A 147 11.92 -25.41 5.56
N LEU A 148 11.39 -25.92 4.46
CA LEU A 148 11.86 -27.15 3.80
C LEU A 148 11.87 -26.89 2.31
N LYS A 149 13.07 -26.72 1.76
CA LYS A 149 13.29 -26.38 0.36
C LYS A 149 13.50 -27.65 -0.46
N PHE A 150 12.62 -27.92 -1.41
CA PHE A 150 12.78 -29.00 -2.38
C PHE A 150 13.84 -28.62 -3.42
N ASN A 151 14.52 -29.64 -3.95
CA ASN A 151 15.57 -29.46 -4.95
C ASN A 151 15.12 -30.03 -6.31
N LYS A 152 14.81 -29.15 -7.28
CA LYS A 152 14.48 -29.53 -8.66
C LYS A 152 13.23 -30.42 -8.79
N GLU A 153 12.32 -30.28 -7.84
CA GLU A 153 10.99 -30.90 -7.85
C GLU A 153 9.96 -29.84 -7.46
N ARG A 154 9.33 -29.25 -8.47
CA ARG A 154 8.29 -28.24 -8.29
C ARG A 154 7.05 -28.86 -7.65
N ILE A 155 6.60 -28.23 -6.57
CA ILE A 155 5.37 -28.61 -5.84
C ILE A 155 4.16 -28.15 -6.66
N THR A 156 3.18 -29.04 -6.83
CA THR A 156 1.96 -28.78 -7.62
C THR A 156 0.67 -28.87 -6.83
N CYS A 157 0.67 -29.62 -5.72
CA CYS A 157 -0.44 -29.65 -4.77
C CYS A 157 0.04 -30.13 -3.40
N CYS A 158 -0.72 -29.83 -2.36
CA CYS A 158 -0.49 -30.28 -1.00
C CYS A 158 -1.81 -30.74 -0.38
N HIS A 159 -1.76 -31.78 0.45
CA HIS A 159 -2.91 -32.25 1.24
C HIS A 159 -2.48 -32.60 2.65
N LEU A 160 -3.09 -31.94 3.64
CA LEU A 160 -2.95 -32.29 5.05
C LEU A 160 -4.26 -32.89 5.53
N PRO A 161 -4.30 -34.18 5.86
CA PRO A 161 -5.50 -34.78 6.46
C PRO A 161 -5.80 -34.12 7.81
N PHE A 162 -7.09 -34.00 8.15
CA PHE A 162 -7.51 -33.43 9.42
C PHE A 162 -6.91 -34.23 10.58
N GLN A 163 -6.35 -33.53 11.57
CA GLN A 163 -5.61 -34.15 12.67
C GLN A 163 -4.57 -35.15 12.14
N SER A 164 -3.77 -34.79 11.14
CA SER A 164 -2.59 -35.56 10.73
C SER A 164 -1.33 -34.76 11.01
N LYS A 165 -0.27 -35.45 11.41
CA LYS A 165 1.10 -34.90 11.49
C LYS A 165 1.93 -35.16 10.22
N TRP A 166 1.26 -35.64 9.17
CA TRP A 166 1.87 -35.99 7.89
C TRP A 166 1.18 -35.23 6.76
N LEU A 167 1.96 -34.43 6.04
CA LEU A 167 1.56 -33.66 4.87
C LEU A 167 1.98 -34.41 3.60
N TYR A 168 1.05 -34.58 2.66
CA TYR A 168 1.34 -35.12 1.34
C TYR A 168 1.62 -34.01 0.34
N VAL A 169 2.69 -34.16 -0.43
CA VAL A 169 3.20 -33.16 -1.38
C VAL A 169 3.30 -33.80 -2.75
N GLY A 170 2.46 -33.36 -3.68
CA GLY A 170 2.50 -33.76 -5.08
C GLY A 170 3.47 -32.89 -5.87
N THR A 171 4.16 -33.49 -6.84
CA THR A 171 5.14 -32.79 -7.68
C THR A 171 4.80 -32.85 -9.16
N GLU A 172 5.41 -31.94 -9.92
CA GLU A 172 5.33 -31.88 -11.39
C GLU A 172 5.84 -33.16 -12.06
N ARG A 173 6.72 -33.90 -11.38
CA ARG A 173 7.24 -35.20 -11.85
C ARG A 173 6.29 -36.37 -11.57
N GLY A 174 5.09 -36.12 -11.05
CA GLY A 174 4.10 -37.16 -10.72
C GLY A 174 4.37 -37.91 -9.42
N ASN A 175 5.40 -37.55 -8.65
CA ASN A 175 5.69 -38.22 -7.38
C ASN A 175 4.90 -37.59 -6.23
N THR A 176 4.61 -38.39 -5.21
CA THR A 176 4.05 -37.91 -3.94
C THR A 176 5.04 -38.16 -2.82
N HIS A 177 5.52 -37.08 -2.22
CA HIS A 177 6.39 -37.09 -1.05
C HIS A 177 5.57 -36.88 0.22
N ILE A 178 6.11 -37.35 1.34
CA ILE A 178 5.45 -37.26 2.64
C ILE A 178 6.36 -36.47 3.59
N VAL A 179 5.82 -35.42 4.19
CA VAL A 179 6.53 -34.53 5.12
C VAL A 179 5.93 -34.69 6.51
N ASN A 180 6.77 -34.91 7.51
CA ASN A 180 6.36 -34.84 8.90
C ASN A 180 6.28 -33.35 9.31
N ILE A 181 5.13 -32.85 9.73
CA ILE A 181 4.96 -31.42 10.04
C ILE A 181 5.52 -31.00 11.40
N GLU A 182 5.67 -31.93 12.35
CA GLU A 182 6.23 -31.63 13.68
C GLU A 182 7.76 -31.42 13.62
N SER A 183 8.45 -32.30 12.90
CA SER A 183 9.91 -32.21 12.68
C SER A 183 10.29 -31.43 11.42
N PHE A 184 9.34 -31.24 10.51
CA PHE A 184 9.51 -30.60 9.20
C PHE A 184 10.56 -31.27 8.31
N ILE A 185 10.58 -32.61 8.33
CA ILE A 185 11.52 -33.47 7.59
C ILE A 185 10.74 -34.39 6.63
N LEU A 186 11.35 -34.74 5.50
CA LEU A 186 10.82 -35.73 4.56
C LEU A 186 10.93 -37.17 5.11
N SER A 187 9.84 -37.92 4.99
CA SER A 187 9.83 -39.37 5.15
C SER A 187 10.60 -40.04 4.00
N GLY A 188 11.25 -41.18 4.27
CA GLY A 188 11.75 -42.06 3.21
C GLY A 188 10.64 -42.74 2.40
N TYR A 189 9.37 -42.63 2.82
CA TYR A 189 8.23 -43.13 2.07
C TYR A 189 7.89 -42.17 0.92
N VAL A 190 7.93 -42.69 -0.31
CA VAL A 190 7.58 -41.95 -1.53
C VAL A 190 6.68 -42.81 -2.41
N VAL A 191 5.58 -42.23 -2.90
CA VAL A 191 4.77 -42.83 -3.96
C VAL A 191 5.33 -42.39 -5.29
N MET A 192 6.00 -43.32 -5.99
CA MET A 192 6.54 -43.06 -7.32
C MET A 192 5.46 -43.28 -8.38
N TRP A 193 5.35 -42.35 -9.34
CA TRP A 193 4.32 -42.41 -10.39
C TRP A 193 4.35 -43.74 -11.16
N ASN A 194 5.53 -44.27 -11.44
CA ASN A 194 5.73 -45.50 -12.20
C ASN A 194 5.25 -46.77 -11.47
N LYS A 195 5.07 -46.71 -10.14
CA LYS A 195 4.43 -47.76 -9.35
C LYS A 195 2.93 -47.55 -9.21
N ALA A 196 2.49 -46.29 -9.24
CA ALA A 196 1.09 -45.92 -9.11
C ALA A 196 0.30 -46.26 -10.37
N ILE A 197 0.86 -46.02 -11.55
CA ILE A 197 0.22 -46.38 -12.82
C ILE A 197 0.43 -47.85 -13.18
N GLU A 198 -0.15 -48.31 -14.28
CA GLU A 198 0.04 -49.67 -14.77
C GLU A 198 1.42 -49.79 -15.44
N LEU A 199 2.16 -50.87 -15.13
CA LEU A 199 3.53 -51.09 -15.65
C LEU A 199 3.59 -51.24 -17.18
N SER A 200 2.46 -51.58 -17.81
CA SER A 200 2.30 -51.70 -19.26
C SER A 200 2.26 -50.33 -19.95
N THR A 201 1.91 -49.27 -19.21
CA THR A 201 1.79 -47.90 -19.73
C THR A 201 3.18 -47.27 -19.89
N LYS A 202 3.61 -47.04 -21.15
CA LYS A 202 4.92 -46.44 -21.46
C LYS A 202 4.95 -44.90 -21.35
N THR A 203 3.80 -44.28 -21.10
CA THR A 203 3.64 -42.82 -21.08
C THR A 203 3.61 -42.30 -19.65
N HIS A 204 4.30 -41.18 -19.41
CA HIS A 204 4.29 -40.48 -18.13
C HIS A 204 2.87 -39.93 -17.85
N PRO A 205 2.32 -40.06 -16.63
CA PRO A 205 0.95 -39.63 -16.30
C PRO A 205 0.82 -38.11 -16.08
N GLY A 206 1.95 -37.41 -16.05
CA GLY A 206 2.01 -35.96 -15.83
C GLY A 206 2.13 -35.59 -14.34
N PRO A 207 1.99 -34.29 -14.03
CA PRO A 207 1.97 -33.75 -12.68
C PRO A 207 0.87 -34.37 -11.80
N VAL A 208 1.12 -34.40 -10.49
CA VAL A 208 0.07 -34.67 -9.51
C VAL A 208 -0.80 -33.41 -9.37
N VAL A 209 -2.07 -33.51 -9.74
CA VAL A 209 -3.03 -32.39 -9.70
C VAL A 209 -3.94 -32.44 -8.48
N HIS A 210 -4.12 -33.62 -7.87
CA HIS A 210 -5.01 -33.80 -6.72
C HIS A 210 -4.49 -34.86 -5.74
N LEU A 211 -4.61 -34.58 -4.45
CA LEU A 211 -4.33 -35.51 -3.35
C LEU A 211 -5.46 -35.42 -2.31
N SER A 212 -5.95 -36.57 -1.85
CA SER A 212 -6.92 -36.63 -0.75
C SER A 212 -7.03 -38.02 -0.13
N ASP A 213 -7.19 -38.09 1.17
CA ASP A 213 -7.52 -39.36 1.86
C ASP A 213 -8.95 -39.81 1.58
N THR A 214 -9.17 -41.12 1.66
CA THR A 214 -10.51 -41.70 1.55
C THR A 214 -11.28 -41.45 2.86
N PRO A 215 -12.48 -40.84 2.85
CA PRO A 215 -13.22 -40.56 4.08
C PRO A 215 -13.50 -41.79 4.97
N ARG A 216 -13.51 -42.99 4.40
CA ARG A 216 -13.74 -44.25 5.14
C ARG A 216 -12.48 -44.98 5.57
N ASP A 217 -11.35 -44.72 4.93
CA ASP A 217 -10.14 -45.52 5.09
C ASP A 217 -8.91 -44.62 4.99
N GLU A 218 -8.40 -44.25 6.15
CA GLU A 218 -7.19 -43.42 6.29
C GLU A 218 -5.93 -44.11 5.74
N GLY A 219 -5.96 -45.42 5.50
CA GLY A 219 -4.89 -46.17 4.85
C GLY A 219 -4.85 -46.03 3.33
N LYS A 220 -5.80 -45.31 2.72
CA LYS A 220 -5.92 -45.17 1.27
C LYS A 220 -5.89 -43.73 0.81
N LEU A 221 -4.91 -43.43 -0.03
CA LEU A 221 -4.68 -42.11 -0.63
C LEU A 221 -5.16 -42.10 -2.08
N LEU A 222 -6.02 -41.14 -2.44
CA LEU A 222 -6.40 -40.90 -3.82
C LEU A 222 -5.42 -39.91 -4.46
N ILE A 223 -4.84 -40.29 -5.60
CA ILE A 223 -3.88 -39.51 -6.37
C ILE A 223 -4.46 -39.28 -7.77
N GLY A 224 -4.69 -38.02 -8.13
CA GLY A 224 -5.10 -37.60 -9.46
C GLY A 224 -3.92 -37.07 -10.26
N TYR A 225 -3.76 -37.56 -11.48
CA TYR A 225 -2.76 -37.11 -12.45
C TYR A 225 -3.40 -36.29 -13.55
N GLU A 226 -2.66 -35.32 -14.09
CA GLU A 226 -3.13 -34.44 -15.18
C GLU A 226 -3.64 -35.24 -16.39
N SER A 227 -3.04 -36.38 -16.72
CA SER A 227 -3.40 -37.17 -17.91
C SER A 227 -4.77 -37.87 -17.87
N GLY A 228 -5.61 -37.66 -16.85
CA GLY A 228 -6.86 -38.42 -16.69
C GLY A 228 -6.74 -39.70 -15.87
N THR A 229 -5.55 -40.03 -15.36
CA THR A 229 -5.33 -41.21 -14.51
C THR A 229 -5.60 -40.88 -13.05
N ILE A 230 -6.41 -41.69 -12.37
CA ILE A 230 -6.67 -41.59 -10.93
C ILE A 230 -6.28 -42.91 -10.29
N VAL A 231 -5.54 -42.84 -9.19
CA VAL A 231 -5.06 -44.02 -8.47
C VAL A 231 -5.54 -43.97 -7.03
N LEU A 232 -6.18 -45.05 -6.58
CA LEU A 232 -6.39 -45.29 -5.16
C LEU A 232 -5.22 -46.13 -4.65
N TRP A 233 -4.30 -45.48 -3.93
CA TRP A 233 -3.07 -46.06 -3.44
C TRP A 233 -3.26 -46.59 -2.01
N ASP A 234 -2.92 -47.85 -1.79
CA ASP A 234 -2.86 -48.45 -0.46
C ASP A 234 -1.49 -48.13 0.18
N LEU A 235 -1.53 -47.35 1.25
CA LEU A 235 -0.35 -46.86 1.95
C LEU A 235 0.39 -48.00 2.66
N ARG A 236 -0.31 -48.98 3.24
CA ARG A 236 0.29 -50.09 3.98
C ARG A 236 1.05 -51.03 3.04
N SER A 237 0.38 -51.43 1.95
CA SER A 237 0.94 -52.41 1.00
C SER A 237 1.80 -51.79 -0.10
N LYS A 238 1.92 -50.44 -0.14
CA LYS A 238 2.75 -49.70 -1.10
C LYS A 238 2.44 -50.08 -2.56
N ARG A 239 1.16 -50.21 -2.89
CA ARG A 239 0.68 -50.55 -4.23
C ARG A 239 -0.64 -49.84 -4.54
N ALA A 240 -0.92 -49.65 -5.82
CA ALA A 240 -2.23 -49.20 -6.26
C ALA A 240 -3.27 -50.32 -6.09
N ASP A 241 -4.32 -50.03 -5.34
CA ASP A 241 -5.48 -50.90 -5.13
C ASP A 241 -6.44 -50.82 -6.33
N LEU A 242 -6.79 -49.59 -6.71
CA LEU A 242 -7.67 -49.32 -7.85
C LEU A 242 -7.08 -48.24 -8.75
N ARG A 243 -7.42 -48.32 -10.03
CA ARG A 243 -7.05 -47.33 -11.05
C ARG A 243 -8.29 -46.97 -11.85
N PHE A 244 -8.49 -45.68 -12.08
CA PHE A 244 -9.57 -45.13 -12.88
C PHE A 244 -8.96 -44.34 -14.02
N TYR A 245 -9.53 -44.49 -15.21
CA TYR A 245 -9.02 -43.86 -16.43
C TYR A 245 -10.14 -43.09 -17.11
N TYR A 246 -9.85 -41.84 -17.45
CA TYR A 246 -10.70 -41.02 -18.28
C TYR A 246 -9.85 -40.36 -19.37
N ASP A 247 -10.42 -40.17 -20.56
CA ASP A 247 -9.66 -39.69 -21.73
C ASP A 247 -9.29 -38.20 -21.65
N GLU A 248 -9.96 -37.45 -20.78
CA GLU A 248 -9.77 -36.00 -20.61
C GLU A 248 -8.92 -35.67 -19.38
N ALA A 249 -8.19 -34.57 -19.47
CA ALA A 249 -7.30 -34.13 -18.40
C ALA A 249 -8.07 -33.65 -17.16
N ILE A 250 -7.54 -33.98 -15.98
CA ILE A 250 -8.18 -33.74 -14.68
C ILE A 250 -7.67 -32.44 -14.06
N HIS A 251 -8.58 -31.68 -13.44
CA HIS A 251 -8.22 -30.49 -12.67
C HIS A 251 -8.51 -30.62 -11.16
N SER A 252 -9.58 -31.30 -10.76
CA SER A 252 -9.99 -31.37 -9.35
C SER A 252 -10.85 -32.60 -9.07
N ILE A 253 -10.74 -33.13 -7.84
CA ILE A 253 -11.54 -34.27 -7.37
C ILE A 253 -12.20 -33.91 -6.03
N ALA A 254 -13.45 -34.32 -5.84
CA ALA A 254 -14.17 -34.15 -4.58
C ALA A 254 -14.85 -35.44 -4.13
N TRP A 255 -14.58 -35.86 -2.90
CA TRP A 255 -15.21 -37.03 -2.28
C TRP A 255 -16.63 -36.75 -1.85
N HIS A 256 -17.51 -37.74 -2.03
CA HIS A 256 -18.73 -37.84 -1.25
C HIS A 256 -18.39 -38.28 0.18
N HIS A 257 -19.09 -37.80 1.20
CA HIS A 257 -18.79 -38.11 2.60
C HIS A 257 -18.75 -39.61 2.91
N GLU A 258 -19.61 -40.40 2.24
CA GLU A 258 -19.56 -41.85 2.37
C GLU A 258 -18.28 -42.52 1.83
N GLY A 259 -17.38 -41.83 1.11
CA GLY A 259 -16.15 -42.44 0.57
C GLY A 259 -16.37 -43.60 -0.43
N LYS A 260 -17.61 -43.84 -0.88
CA LYS A 260 -17.94 -44.85 -1.91
C LYS A 260 -17.85 -44.29 -3.32
N GLN A 261 -17.94 -42.97 -3.46
CA GLN A 261 -17.94 -42.29 -4.74
C GLN A 261 -17.20 -40.95 -4.62
N PHE A 262 -16.63 -40.51 -5.74
CA PHE A 262 -16.01 -39.20 -5.87
C PHE A 262 -16.38 -38.60 -7.22
N MET A 263 -16.36 -37.27 -7.29
CA MET A 263 -16.59 -36.50 -8.49
C MET A 263 -15.26 -35.94 -9.01
N CYS A 264 -15.08 -35.91 -10.32
CA CYS A 264 -13.88 -35.41 -10.98
C CYS A 264 -14.26 -34.37 -12.04
N SER A 265 -13.50 -33.28 -12.13
CA SER A 265 -13.67 -32.24 -13.15
C SER A 265 -12.59 -32.30 -14.24
N HIS A 266 -12.98 -31.97 -15.48
CA HIS A 266 -12.17 -32.19 -16.67
C HIS A 266 -12.00 -30.95 -17.57
N SER A 267 -11.03 -31.01 -18.47
CA SER A 267 -10.74 -29.93 -19.44
C SER A 267 -11.81 -29.72 -20.52
N ASP A 268 -12.63 -30.72 -20.82
CA ASP A 268 -13.76 -30.63 -21.77
C ASP A 268 -15.02 -30.00 -21.16
N GLY A 269 -14.97 -29.62 -19.88
CA GLY A 269 -16.07 -29.08 -19.11
C GLY A 269 -17.06 -30.14 -18.60
N SER A 270 -16.68 -31.41 -18.63
CA SER A 270 -17.47 -32.50 -18.03
C SER A 270 -17.16 -32.70 -16.54
N LEU A 271 -18.14 -33.26 -15.83
CA LEU A 271 -18.03 -33.80 -14.48
C LEU A 271 -18.31 -35.30 -14.53
N THR A 272 -17.40 -36.10 -14.00
CA THR A 272 -17.60 -37.56 -13.90
C THR A 272 -17.72 -38.00 -12.44
N VAL A 273 -18.67 -38.91 -12.18
CA VAL A 273 -18.86 -39.53 -10.86
C VAL A 273 -18.40 -40.96 -10.92
N TRP A 274 -17.45 -41.33 -10.07
CA TRP A 274 -16.87 -42.66 -10.01
C TRP A 274 -17.33 -43.40 -8.77
N ASN A 275 -17.72 -44.66 -8.94
CA ASN A 275 -17.98 -45.55 -7.82
C ASN A 275 -16.72 -46.39 -7.56
N VAL A 276 -16.21 -46.35 -6.32
CA VAL A 276 -14.99 -47.06 -5.94
C VAL A 276 -15.12 -48.58 -6.14
N ARG A 277 -16.34 -49.13 -6.08
CA ARG A 277 -16.58 -50.57 -6.33
C ARG A 277 -16.55 -50.95 -7.81
N ASN A 278 -16.66 -50.00 -8.73
CA ASN A 278 -16.66 -50.27 -10.17
C ASN A 278 -15.73 -49.29 -10.91
N PRO A 279 -14.42 -49.57 -10.95
CA PRO A 279 -13.43 -48.66 -11.54
C PRO A 279 -13.41 -48.66 -13.08
N SER A 280 -14.16 -49.56 -13.73
CA SER A 280 -14.07 -49.75 -15.19
C SER A 280 -14.64 -48.59 -16.02
N ARG A 281 -15.59 -47.83 -15.47
CA ARG A 281 -16.21 -46.68 -16.14
C ARG A 281 -16.86 -45.75 -15.12
N PRO A 282 -17.02 -44.45 -15.42
CA PRO A 282 -17.75 -43.54 -14.56
C PRO A 282 -19.22 -43.99 -14.45
N SER A 283 -19.79 -43.84 -13.27
CA SER A 283 -21.21 -44.11 -12.99
C SER A 283 -22.13 -43.06 -13.61
N GLN A 284 -21.65 -41.82 -13.72
CA GLN A 284 -22.35 -40.71 -14.35
C GLN A 284 -21.34 -39.77 -15.02
N ILE A 285 -21.71 -39.26 -16.20
CA ILE A 285 -21.00 -38.18 -16.90
C ILE A 285 -22.01 -37.07 -17.13
N THR A 286 -21.70 -35.86 -16.68
CA THR A 286 -22.58 -34.69 -16.81
C THR A 286 -21.78 -33.56 -17.44
N VAL A 287 -22.38 -32.87 -18.42
CA VAL A 287 -21.85 -31.61 -18.96
C VAL A 287 -22.84 -30.52 -18.58
N PRO A 288 -22.71 -29.88 -17.40
CA PRO A 288 -23.79 -29.09 -16.80
C PRO A 288 -24.32 -27.96 -17.70
N HIS A 289 -23.43 -27.36 -18.49
CA HIS A 289 -23.75 -26.24 -19.38
C HIS A 289 -23.85 -26.63 -20.86
N GLY A 290 -23.64 -27.91 -21.18
CA GLY A 290 -23.68 -28.42 -22.55
C GLY A 290 -25.12 -28.56 -23.05
N LYS A 291 -25.40 -28.10 -24.28
CA LYS A 291 -26.70 -28.32 -24.91
C LYS A 291 -26.85 -29.83 -25.20
N SER A 292 -27.89 -30.45 -24.65
CA SER A 292 -28.26 -31.82 -25.04
C SER A 292 -28.85 -31.80 -26.46
N GLN A 293 -28.14 -32.37 -27.45
CA GLN A 293 -28.67 -32.55 -28.79
C GLN A 293 -29.62 -33.76 -28.83
N ARG A 294 -30.76 -33.61 -29.53
CA ARG A 294 -31.82 -34.64 -29.63
C ARG A 294 -31.41 -35.89 -30.44
N ASP A 295 -30.26 -35.86 -31.14
CA ASP A 295 -29.84 -36.89 -32.11
C ASP A 295 -28.75 -37.86 -31.60
N GLY A 296 -28.56 -37.99 -30.28
CA GLY A 296 -27.60 -38.98 -29.71
C GLY A 296 -26.11 -38.66 -29.96
N ARG A 297 -25.77 -37.46 -30.43
CA ARG A 297 -24.38 -36.96 -30.53
C ARG A 297 -23.87 -36.49 -29.16
N LYS A 298 -22.54 -36.56 -28.95
CA LYS A 298 -21.88 -36.07 -27.73
C LYS A 298 -22.29 -34.60 -27.46
N PRO A 299 -22.52 -34.21 -26.19
CA PRO A 299 -22.77 -32.81 -25.84
C PRO A 299 -21.68 -31.89 -26.36
N GLU A 300 -22.01 -30.65 -26.69
CA GLU A 300 -21.01 -29.66 -27.10
C GLU A 300 -19.97 -29.46 -25.99
N PRO A 301 -18.66 -29.49 -26.32
CA PRO A 301 -17.60 -29.30 -25.34
C PRO A 301 -17.70 -27.89 -24.74
N CYS A 302 -17.45 -27.80 -23.45
CA CYS A 302 -17.46 -26.54 -22.72
C CYS A 302 -16.03 -26.15 -22.33
N LYS A 303 -15.87 -24.95 -21.76
CA LYS A 303 -14.60 -24.55 -21.14
C LYS A 303 -14.26 -25.50 -19.97
N PRO A 304 -12.98 -25.66 -19.61
CA PRO A 304 -12.56 -26.48 -18.47
C PRO A 304 -13.32 -26.16 -17.18
N ILE A 305 -13.57 -27.19 -16.36
CA ILE A 305 -13.97 -27.00 -14.96
C ILE A 305 -12.72 -27.16 -14.08
N LEU A 306 -12.25 -26.04 -13.52
CA LEU A 306 -10.94 -25.94 -12.87
C LEU A 306 -10.95 -26.46 -11.42
N LYS A 307 -12.06 -26.30 -10.70
CA LYS A 307 -12.22 -26.80 -9.34
C LYS A 307 -13.66 -27.23 -9.10
N VAL A 308 -13.84 -28.35 -8.39
CA VAL A 308 -15.14 -28.86 -7.99
C VAL A 308 -15.14 -29.22 -6.49
N GLU A 309 -16.21 -28.88 -5.79
CA GLU A 309 -16.49 -29.33 -4.44
C GLU A 309 -17.84 -30.04 -4.37
N TYR A 310 -17.84 -31.24 -3.80
CA TYR A 310 -19.02 -32.06 -3.51
C TYR A 310 -19.24 -32.02 -2.00
N ARG A 311 -20.33 -31.40 -1.55
CA ARG A 311 -20.69 -31.27 -0.13
C ARG A 311 -22.08 -31.81 0.12
N THR A 312 -22.25 -32.52 1.22
CA THR A 312 -23.48 -33.28 1.52
C THR A 312 -24.18 -32.75 2.76
N CYS A 313 -25.50 -32.90 2.76
CA CYS A 313 -26.39 -32.46 3.83
C CYS A 313 -27.23 -33.66 4.30
N LYS A 314 -27.60 -33.68 5.57
CA LYS A 314 -28.36 -34.79 6.16
C LYS A 314 -29.79 -34.87 5.64
N ASN A 315 -30.42 -33.71 5.46
CA ASN A 315 -31.85 -33.58 5.12
C ASN A 315 -32.10 -32.86 3.78
N SER A 316 -31.06 -32.65 2.96
CA SER A 316 -31.19 -32.05 1.63
C SER A 316 -30.31 -32.74 0.60
N GLU A 317 -30.57 -32.46 -0.68
CA GLU A 317 -29.69 -32.86 -1.76
C GLU A 317 -28.28 -32.27 -1.56
N PRO A 318 -27.24 -32.91 -2.11
CA PRO A 318 -25.90 -32.38 -2.00
C PRO A 318 -25.71 -31.12 -2.84
N PHE A 319 -24.76 -30.30 -2.42
CA PHE A 319 -24.22 -29.19 -3.20
C PHE A 319 -23.04 -29.65 -4.04
N ILE A 320 -23.09 -29.34 -5.33
CA ILE A 320 -21.96 -29.47 -6.25
C ILE A 320 -21.62 -28.06 -6.72
N ILE A 321 -20.45 -27.58 -6.34
CA ILE A 321 -20.02 -26.19 -6.55
C ILE A 321 -18.76 -26.23 -7.39
N PHE A 322 -18.72 -25.47 -8.49
CA PHE A 322 -17.56 -25.49 -9.38
C PHE A 322 -17.33 -24.18 -10.12
N SER A 323 -16.09 -23.93 -10.51
CA SER A 323 -15.67 -22.80 -11.34
C SER A 323 -15.37 -23.26 -12.77
N GLY A 324 -15.80 -22.46 -13.75
CA GLY A 324 -15.64 -22.79 -15.18
C GLY A 324 -16.80 -23.62 -15.75
N GLY A 325 -16.53 -24.40 -16.80
CA GLY A 325 -17.54 -25.28 -17.42
C GLY A 325 -18.51 -24.60 -18.38
N LEU A 326 -18.43 -23.28 -18.61
CA LEU A 326 -19.37 -22.58 -19.50
C LEU A 326 -19.15 -22.93 -20.99
N SER A 327 -20.23 -22.93 -21.78
CA SER A 327 -20.16 -23.11 -23.23
C SER A 327 -19.38 -21.98 -23.92
N TYR A 328 -18.71 -22.29 -25.04
CA TYR A 328 -17.99 -21.32 -25.87
C TYR A 328 -18.90 -20.32 -26.60
N ASP A 329 -20.18 -20.67 -26.82
CA ASP A 329 -21.14 -19.93 -27.67
C ASP A 329 -21.96 -18.87 -26.90
N LYS A 330 -22.01 -18.92 -25.56
CA LYS A 330 -22.80 -17.95 -24.77
C LYS A 330 -22.08 -16.61 -24.62
N ALA A 331 -22.86 -15.53 -24.60
CA ALA A 331 -22.48 -14.15 -24.22
C ALA A 331 -21.85 -13.99 -22.81
N CYS A 332 -21.56 -15.09 -22.12
CA CYS A 332 -20.98 -15.15 -20.79
C CYS A 332 -19.44 -15.21 -20.94
N ARG A 333 -18.85 -14.08 -21.35
CA ARG A 333 -17.38 -13.85 -21.24
C ARG A 333 -16.94 -13.67 -19.78
N ARG A 334 -17.89 -13.50 -18.87
CA ARG A 334 -17.63 -13.22 -17.46
C ARG A 334 -17.26 -14.51 -16.72
N PRO A 335 -16.26 -14.47 -15.82
CA PRO A 335 -15.97 -15.54 -14.90
C PRO A 335 -17.22 -15.90 -14.08
N SER A 336 -17.40 -17.18 -13.75
CA SER A 336 -18.61 -17.63 -13.07
C SER A 336 -18.36 -18.78 -12.09
N LEU A 337 -19.12 -18.78 -11.00
CA LEU A 337 -19.25 -19.92 -10.10
C LEU A 337 -20.61 -20.58 -10.33
N THR A 338 -20.65 -21.89 -10.52
CA THR A 338 -21.90 -22.64 -10.67
C THR A 338 -22.18 -23.41 -9.38
N ILE A 339 -23.42 -23.31 -8.90
CA ILE A 339 -23.94 -24.08 -7.77
C ILE A 339 -25.05 -24.99 -8.31
N MET A 340 -24.85 -26.30 -8.21
CA MET A 340 -25.88 -27.29 -8.46
C MET A 340 -26.39 -27.83 -7.12
N HIS A 341 -27.71 -27.82 -6.93
CA HIS A 341 -28.37 -28.36 -5.75
C HIS A 341 -29.64 -29.10 -6.20
N GLY A 342 -29.62 -30.43 -6.09
CA GLY A 342 -30.62 -31.30 -6.70
C GLY A 342 -30.67 -31.12 -8.22
N LYS A 343 -31.84 -30.73 -8.75
CA LYS A 343 -32.04 -30.45 -10.18
C LYS A 343 -31.79 -28.98 -10.57
N SER A 344 -31.57 -28.11 -9.59
CA SER A 344 -31.36 -26.68 -9.83
C SER A 344 -29.90 -26.44 -10.19
N ILE A 345 -29.66 -25.64 -11.23
CA ILE A 345 -28.34 -25.15 -11.61
C ILE A 345 -28.40 -23.63 -11.59
N THR A 346 -27.64 -23.01 -10.71
CA THR A 346 -27.53 -21.56 -10.60
C THR A 346 -26.13 -21.12 -10.99
N VAL A 347 -26.02 -20.18 -11.92
CA VAL A 347 -24.75 -19.60 -12.36
C VAL A 347 -24.64 -18.20 -11.78
N LEU A 348 -23.64 -18.00 -10.93
CA LEU A 348 -23.30 -16.71 -10.36
C LEU A 348 -22.21 -16.08 -11.23
N GLU A 349 -22.53 -14.97 -11.90
CA GLU A 349 -21.55 -14.19 -12.65
C GLU A 349 -20.70 -13.35 -11.70
N MET A 350 -19.39 -13.34 -11.94
CA MET A 350 -18.43 -12.60 -11.14
C MET A 350 -17.91 -11.39 -11.91
N ASP A 351 -17.66 -10.30 -11.19
CA ASP A 351 -17.09 -9.07 -11.76
C ASP A 351 -15.60 -9.23 -12.12
N HIS A 352 -14.92 -10.18 -11.47
CA HIS A 352 -13.49 -10.45 -11.65
C HIS A 352 -13.21 -11.96 -11.78
N PRO A 353 -12.08 -12.37 -12.38
CA PRO A 353 -11.69 -13.77 -12.47
C PRO A 353 -11.57 -14.43 -11.09
N ILE A 354 -12.05 -15.68 -11.00
CA ILE A 354 -11.95 -16.49 -9.78
C ILE A 354 -10.53 -17.03 -9.70
N VAL A 355 -9.85 -16.73 -8.60
CA VAL A 355 -8.55 -17.31 -8.25
C VAL A 355 -8.77 -18.66 -7.57
N ASP A 356 -9.61 -18.69 -6.52
CA ASP A 356 -9.98 -19.92 -5.82
C ASP A 356 -11.32 -19.75 -5.06
N PHE A 357 -11.93 -20.85 -4.61
CA PHE A 357 -13.10 -20.81 -3.72
C PHE A 357 -13.06 -21.94 -2.67
N LEU A 358 -13.72 -21.74 -1.54
CA LEU A 358 -13.81 -22.70 -0.44
C LEU A 358 -15.26 -22.76 0.08
N THR A 359 -15.80 -23.96 0.26
CA THR A 359 -17.11 -24.12 0.93
C THR A 359 -16.95 -24.15 2.45
N LEU A 360 -17.65 -23.25 3.13
CA LEU A 360 -17.68 -23.17 4.59
C LEU A 360 -18.71 -24.18 5.12
N CYS A 361 -18.25 -25.09 5.98
CA CYS A 361 -19.01 -26.22 6.50
C CYS A 361 -19.06 -26.17 8.03
N GLU A 362 -20.09 -26.74 8.64
CA GLU A 362 -20.26 -26.78 10.11
C GLU A 362 -19.24 -27.70 10.80
N THR A 363 -18.67 -28.66 10.06
CA THR A 363 -17.76 -29.67 10.59
C THR A 363 -16.48 -29.80 9.76
N PRO A 364 -15.31 -30.03 10.40
CA PRO A 364 -14.08 -30.37 9.70
C PRO A 364 -14.03 -31.83 9.23
N TYR A 365 -14.95 -32.70 9.69
CA TYR A 365 -14.94 -34.13 9.38
C TYR A 365 -15.46 -34.41 7.97
N THR A 366 -14.61 -34.99 7.13
CA THR A 366 -14.94 -35.27 5.72
C THR A 366 -15.85 -36.49 5.53
N ASN A 367 -15.95 -37.37 6.54
CA ASN A 367 -16.69 -38.63 6.51
C ASN A 367 -18.14 -38.52 7.02
N GLU A 368 -18.55 -37.31 7.39
CA GLU A 368 -19.89 -36.99 7.88
C GLU A 368 -20.59 -36.02 6.93
N PHE A 369 -21.89 -35.82 7.15
CA PHE A 369 -22.61 -34.75 6.47
C PHE A 369 -21.96 -33.41 6.82
N GLN A 370 -21.48 -32.69 5.80
CA GLN A 370 -20.68 -31.49 6.01
C GLN A 370 -21.52 -30.24 6.32
N GLU A 371 -22.80 -30.24 5.92
CA GLU A 371 -23.74 -29.12 6.15
C GLU A 371 -23.14 -27.77 5.69
N PRO A 372 -22.90 -27.59 4.38
CA PRO A 372 -22.34 -26.35 3.85
C PRO A 372 -23.32 -25.18 4.02
N TYR A 373 -22.85 -24.07 4.62
CA TYR A 373 -23.68 -22.87 4.87
C TYR A 373 -23.28 -21.66 4.04
N ALA A 374 -22.06 -21.62 3.49
CA ALA A 374 -21.59 -20.52 2.66
C ALA A 374 -20.46 -20.97 1.71
N VAL A 375 -20.17 -20.15 0.69
CA VAL A 375 -18.99 -20.29 -0.16
C VAL A 375 -18.19 -18.99 -0.13
N ALA A 376 -16.93 -19.06 0.30
CA ALA A 376 -16.00 -17.96 0.15
C ALA A 376 -15.34 -18.05 -1.23
N VAL A 377 -15.33 -16.96 -1.99
CA VAL A 377 -14.78 -16.89 -3.35
C VAL A 377 -13.73 -15.78 -3.40
N LEU A 378 -12.49 -16.16 -3.67
CA LEU A 378 -11.38 -15.26 -3.86
C LEU A 378 -11.28 -14.90 -5.35
N LEU A 379 -11.52 -13.64 -5.67
CA LEU A 379 -11.37 -13.10 -7.01
C LEU A 379 -10.02 -12.37 -7.15
N GLU A 380 -9.61 -12.01 -8.37
CA GLU A 380 -8.36 -11.27 -8.58
C GLU A 380 -8.30 -9.90 -7.89
N LYS A 381 -9.47 -9.29 -7.63
CA LYS A 381 -9.59 -7.93 -7.07
C LYS A 381 -10.66 -7.81 -5.98
N ASP A 382 -11.26 -8.91 -5.52
CA ASP A 382 -12.29 -8.85 -4.48
C ASP A 382 -12.41 -10.18 -3.72
N LEU A 383 -13.02 -10.14 -2.53
CA LEU A 383 -13.38 -11.30 -1.73
C LEU A 383 -14.88 -11.24 -1.45
N ILE A 384 -15.62 -12.21 -1.98
CA ILE A 384 -17.05 -12.34 -1.75
C ILE A 384 -17.36 -13.61 -0.96
N ILE A 385 -18.40 -13.57 -0.13
CA ILE A 385 -18.95 -14.76 0.51
C ILE A 385 -20.42 -14.87 0.12
N VAL A 386 -20.79 -16.04 -0.38
CA VAL A 386 -22.14 -16.38 -0.85
C VAL A 386 -22.85 -17.21 0.22
N ASP A 387 -24.07 -16.82 0.60
CA ASP A 387 -24.91 -17.54 1.56
C ASP A 387 -25.63 -18.71 0.89
N LEU A 388 -25.33 -19.95 1.30
CA LEU A 388 -25.98 -21.15 0.78
C LEU A 388 -27.30 -21.49 1.49
N THR A 389 -27.60 -20.83 2.60
CA THR A 389 -28.78 -21.11 3.42
C THR A 389 -30.04 -20.38 2.95
N GLN A 390 -29.89 -19.41 2.06
CA GLN A 390 -30.99 -18.63 1.50
C GLN A 390 -31.21 -18.92 0.01
N SER A 391 -32.48 -18.87 -0.42
CA SER A 391 -32.82 -18.95 -1.84
C SER A 391 -32.16 -17.80 -2.61
N ASN A 392 -31.71 -18.06 -3.84
CA ASN A 392 -31.00 -17.12 -4.73
C ASN A 392 -29.56 -16.78 -4.33
N PHE A 393 -29.01 -17.41 -3.28
CA PHE A 393 -27.60 -17.30 -2.91
C PHE A 393 -27.09 -15.85 -2.77
N PRO A 394 -27.69 -15.02 -1.89
CA PRO A 394 -27.25 -13.65 -1.69
C PRO A 394 -25.83 -13.59 -1.10
N ILE A 395 -25.11 -12.48 -1.30
CA ILE A 395 -23.77 -12.30 -0.74
C ILE A 395 -23.82 -11.68 0.66
N PHE A 396 -22.87 -12.02 1.53
CA PHE A 396 -22.68 -11.34 2.80
C PHE A 396 -22.05 -9.96 2.59
N GLU A 397 -22.39 -9.00 3.44
CA GLU A 397 -21.74 -7.69 3.44
C GLU A 397 -20.33 -7.83 4.02
N ASN A 398 -19.32 -7.45 3.25
CA ASN A 398 -17.93 -7.56 3.66
C ASN A 398 -17.61 -6.44 4.69
N PRO A 399 -17.22 -6.78 5.93
CA PRO A 399 -16.94 -5.77 6.96
C PRO A 399 -15.55 -5.14 6.81
N TYR A 400 -14.71 -5.66 5.92
CA TYR A 400 -13.38 -5.12 5.63
C TYR A 400 -13.44 -4.10 4.50
N SER A 401 -12.54 -3.12 4.52
CA SER A 401 -12.37 -2.11 3.48
C SER A 401 -11.71 -2.68 2.21
N MET A 402 -12.26 -3.74 1.63
CA MET A 402 -11.73 -4.37 0.42
C MET A 402 -12.02 -3.56 -0.86
N ASP A 403 -12.80 -2.47 -0.77
CA ASP A 403 -13.26 -1.66 -1.91
C ASP A 403 -12.44 -0.36 -2.11
N ILE A 404 -11.31 -0.20 -1.42
CA ILE A 404 -10.44 0.97 -1.57
C ILE A 404 -10.04 1.18 -3.05
N HIS A 405 -9.80 0.09 -3.78
CA HIS A 405 -9.39 0.13 -5.19
C HIS A 405 -10.52 -0.04 -6.20
N GLU A 406 -11.78 0.14 -5.80
CA GLU A 406 -12.94 0.20 -6.72
C GLU A 406 -12.63 1.13 -7.91
N SER A 407 -11.92 2.23 -7.64
CA SER A 407 -11.21 3.05 -8.61
C SER A 407 -9.77 3.27 -8.15
N PRO A 408 -8.76 3.36 -9.05
CA PRO A 408 -7.39 3.65 -8.68
C PRO A 408 -7.29 4.89 -7.78
N VAL A 409 -6.54 4.77 -6.68
CA VAL A 409 -6.24 5.86 -5.76
C VAL A 409 -5.15 6.74 -6.38
N THR A 410 -5.42 8.04 -6.47
CA THR A 410 -4.54 9.02 -7.12
C THR A 410 -3.81 9.90 -6.11
N CYS A 411 -4.44 10.21 -4.97
CA CYS A 411 -3.85 10.96 -3.86
C CYS A 411 -4.46 10.53 -2.52
N THR A 412 -3.75 10.81 -1.43
CA THR A 412 -4.18 10.46 -0.06
C THR A 412 -3.79 11.55 0.93
N GLU A 413 -4.66 11.82 1.89
CA GLU A 413 -4.39 12.71 3.02
C GLU A 413 -4.76 12.00 4.33
N TYR A 414 -4.01 12.27 5.41
CA TYR A 414 -4.17 11.60 6.69
C TYR A 414 -4.19 12.60 7.84
N PHE A 415 -5.32 12.65 8.55
CA PHE A 415 -5.58 13.60 9.62
C PHE A 415 -5.72 12.85 10.95
N ALA A 416 -4.71 12.96 11.80
CA ALA A 416 -4.80 12.62 13.22
C ALA A 416 -5.41 13.79 14.02
N ASP A 417 -5.89 13.50 15.23
CA ASP A 417 -6.48 14.48 16.16
C ASP A 417 -7.66 15.29 15.59
N CYS A 418 -8.51 14.64 14.79
CA CYS A 418 -9.69 15.28 14.20
C CYS A 418 -10.70 15.72 15.28
N PRO A 419 -11.56 16.73 15.00
CA PRO A 419 -12.68 17.08 15.87
C PRO A 419 -13.55 15.86 16.22
N PRO A 420 -13.93 15.66 17.50
CA PRO A 420 -14.57 14.43 17.96
C PRO A 420 -15.97 14.18 17.38
N ASP A 421 -16.64 15.21 16.87
CA ASP A 421 -17.97 15.10 16.25
C ASP A 421 -17.92 14.80 14.75
N LEU A 422 -16.73 14.80 14.13
CA LEU A 422 -16.54 14.66 12.69
C LEU A 422 -16.84 13.23 12.18
N ILE A 423 -16.37 12.21 12.89
CA ILE A 423 -16.68 10.81 12.54
C ILE A 423 -18.19 10.53 12.68
N PRO A 424 -18.85 10.84 13.82
CA PRO A 424 -20.31 10.66 13.94
C PRO A 424 -21.12 11.38 12.87
N VAL A 425 -20.75 12.63 12.53
CA VAL A 425 -21.51 13.40 11.55
C VAL A 425 -21.32 12.88 10.13
N LEU A 426 -20.09 12.51 9.74
CA LEU A 426 -19.82 11.92 8.42
C LEU A 426 -20.51 10.57 8.27
N TYR A 427 -20.48 9.74 9.32
CA TYR A 427 -21.24 8.50 9.36
C TYR A 427 -22.74 8.74 9.14
N SER A 428 -23.33 9.73 9.83
CA SER A 428 -24.76 10.02 9.73
C SER A 428 -25.22 10.42 8.32
N VAL A 429 -24.41 11.20 7.59
CA VAL A 429 -24.74 11.67 6.23
C VAL A 429 -24.30 10.68 5.14
N GLY A 430 -23.29 9.85 5.43
CA GLY A 430 -22.77 8.84 4.49
C GLY A 430 -23.40 7.45 4.66
N ALA A 431 -24.15 7.21 5.74
CA ALA A 431 -24.86 5.96 5.99
C ALA A 431 -25.72 5.58 4.79
N LYS A 432 -25.29 4.53 4.08
CA LYS A 432 -26.07 3.94 3.00
C LYS A 432 -27.25 3.21 3.64
N HIS A 433 -28.47 3.43 3.15
CA HIS A 433 -29.56 2.49 3.43
C HIS A 433 -29.10 1.07 3.08
N LYS A 434 -29.38 0.08 3.95
CA LYS A 434 -29.02 -1.33 3.72
C LYS A 434 -29.31 -1.70 2.26
N LYS A 435 -28.26 -2.04 1.51
CA LYS A 435 -28.40 -2.38 0.10
C LYS A 435 -29.30 -3.61 -0.02
N GLN A 436 -30.32 -3.55 -0.87
CA GLN A 436 -31.11 -4.73 -1.22
C GLN A 436 -30.19 -5.76 -1.92
N GLY A 437 -30.35 -7.05 -1.61
CA GLY A 437 -29.60 -8.14 -2.24
C GLY A 437 -28.47 -8.77 -1.42
N TYR A 438 -28.19 -8.27 -0.21
CA TYR A 438 -27.27 -8.92 0.74
C TYR A 438 -28.00 -9.94 1.63
N SER A 439 -27.25 -10.91 2.14
CA SER A 439 -27.72 -11.85 3.16
C SER A 439 -28.18 -11.09 4.42
N ASN A 440 -29.24 -11.59 5.04
CA ASN A 440 -29.71 -11.11 6.35
C ASN A 440 -28.95 -11.73 7.54
N LYS A 441 -27.98 -12.61 7.29
CA LYS A 441 -27.16 -13.25 8.31
C LYS A 441 -25.87 -12.47 8.59
N GLU A 442 -25.29 -12.74 9.75
CA GLU A 442 -24.01 -12.16 10.16
C GLU A 442 -22.86 -12.74 9.34
N TRP A 443 -21.79 -11.94 9.21
CA TRP A 443 -20.57 -12.33 8.52
C TRP A 443 -19.97 -13.63 9.10
N PRO A 444 -19.69 -14.66 8.28
CA PRO A 444 -19.36 -16.00 8.80
C PRO A 444 -17.93 -16.18 9.28
N ILE A 445 -16.99 -15.30 8.91
CA ILE A 445 -15.60 -15.36 9.38
C ILE A 445 -15.54 -14.61 10.72
N THR A 446 -15.67 -15.35 11.82
CA THR A 446 -15.82 -14.78 13.17
C THR A 446 -14.64 -15.09 14.10
N GLY A 447 -13.57 -15.64 13.56
CA GLY A 447 -12.41 -16.13 14.31
C GLY A 447 -11.54 -15.05 14.94
N GLY A 448 -10.72 -15.49 15.91
CA GLY A 448 -9.83 -14.62 16.67
C GLY A 448 -10.53 -13.71 17.67
N ALA A 449 -9.72 -12.98 18.44
CA ALA A 449 -10.18 -12.01 19.42
C ALA A 449 -9.46 -10.68 19.22
N TRP A 450 -10.19 -9.58 19.39
CA TRP A 450 -9.62 -8.25 19.42
C TRP A 450 -10.17 -7.53 20.64
N ASN A 451 -9.31 -6.90 21.42
CA ASN A 451 -9.70 -6.05 22.52
C ASN A 451 -9.65 -4.59 22.07
N LEU A 452 -10.73 -3.83 22.32
CA LEU A 452 -10.72 -2.39 22.06
C LEU A 452 -9.64 -1.77 22.97
N GLY A 453 -8.50 -1.39 22.39
CA GLY A 453 -7.44 -0.69 23.11
C GLY A 453 -7.95 0.63 23.71
N SER A 454 -7.21 1.18 24.67
CA SER A 454 -7.51 2.48 25.26
C SER A 454 -7.63 3.56 24.19
N GLN A 455 -8.80 4.21 24.12
CA GLN A 455 -9.13 5.49 23.45
C GLN A 455 -8.08 5.98 22.44
N THR A 456 -8.29 5.67 21.17
CA THR A 456 -7.62 6.39 20.09
C THR A 456 -8.38 7.67 19.79
N TYR A 457 -7.66 8.76 19.56
CA TYR A 457 -8.23 10.00 19.08
C TYR A 457 -8.86 9.80 17.68
N PRO A 458 -9.81 10.67 17.27
CA PRO A 458 -10.41 10.62 15.94
C PRO A 458 -9.34 10.74 14.83
N GLU A 459 -9.26 9.75 13.96
CA GLU A 459 -8.33 9.73 12.83
C GLU A 459 -9.10 9.49 11.54
N ILE A 460 -8.85 10.32 10.52
CA ILE A 460 -9.51 10.22 9.23
C ILE A 460 -8.48 10.11 8.11
N ILE A 461 -8.66 9.11 7.26
CA ILE A 461 -7.95 9.00 5.99
C ILE A 461 -8.90 9.46 4.88
N VAL A 462 -8.38 10.26 3.94
CA VAL A 462 -9.11 10.69 2.75
C VAL A 462 -8.39 10.18 1.51
N THR A 463 -9.10 9.50 0.62
CA THR A 463 -8.55 8.98 -0.64
C THR A 463 -9.23 9.64 -1.84
N GLY A 464 -8.44 10.22 -2.74
CA GLY A 464 -8.89 10.68 -4.05
C GLY A 464 -8.72 9.58 -5.10
N HIS A 465 -9.64 9.50 -6.07
CA HIS A 465 -9.68 8.42 -7.05
C HIS A 465 -9.71 8.92 -8.50
N ALA A 466 -9.29 8.05 -9.43
CA ALA A 466 -9.31 8.31 -10.87
C ALA A 466 -10.73 8.57 -11.43
N ASP A 467 -11.79 7.97 -10.87
CA ASP A 467 -13.18 8.19 -11.29
C ASP A 467 -13.79 9.52 -10.80
N GLY A 468 -12.99 10.38 -10.16
CA GLY A 468 -13.45 11.63 -9.55
C GLY A 468 -14.21 11.45 -8.24
N SER A 469 -14.15 10.27 -7.62
CA SER A 469 -14.66 10.10 -6.26
C SER A 469 -13.61 10.43 -5.20
N VAL A 470 -14.10 10.87 -4.04
CA VAL A 470 -13.30 11.04 -2.82
C VAL A 470 -13.98 10.24 -1.71
N LYS A 471 -13.24 9.38 -1.03
CA LYS A 471 -13.75 8.56 0.08
C LYS A 471 -13.10 9.00 1.39
N PHE A 472 -13.93 9.14 2.44
CA PHE A 472 -13.52 9.44 3.81
C PHE A 472 -13.60 8.15 4.63
N TRP A 473 -12.55 7.85 5.38
CA TRP A 473 -12.40 6.62 6.12
C TRP A 473 -12.10 6.89 7.59
N ASP A 474 -12.80 6.21 8.49
CA ASP A 474 -12.45 6.12 9.90
C ASP A 474 -11.22 5.22 10.05
N ALA A 475 -10.13 5.81 10.55
CA ALA A 475 -8.86 5.15 10.81
C ALA A 475 -8.48 5.13 12.29
N SER A 476 -9.40 5.51 13.20
CA SER A 476 -9.14 5.57 14.63
C SER A 476 -8.78 4.20 15.22
N ALA A 477 -9.34 3.12 14.69
CA ALA A 477 -8.97 1.76 15.06
C ALA A 477 -8.09 1.10 13.97
N PHE A 478 -7.63 -0.14 14.18
CA PHE A 478 -7.00 -0.88 13.06
C PHE A 478 -8.05 -1.43 12.06
N THR A 479 -9.34 -1.23 12.31
CA THR A 479 -10.35 -1.40 11.28
C THR A 479 -10.46 -0.11 10.49
N LEU A 480 -10.49 -0.21 9.17
CA LEU A 480 -10.78 0.93 8.30
C LEU A 480 -12.23 0.85 7.85
N GLN A 481 -13.02 1.89 8.09
CA GLN A 481 -14.44 1.93 7.71
C GLN A 481 -14.74 3.16 6.86
N MET A 482 -15.44 2.97 5.73
CA MET A 482 -15.84 4.10 4.90
C MET A 482 -16.97 4.88 5.58
N LEU A 483 -16.74 6.17 5.82
CA LEU A 483 -17.72 7.08 6.43
C LEU A 483 -18.57 7.78 5.38
N TYR A 484 -17.96 8.32 4.33
CA TYR A 484 -18.63 9.16 3.33
C TYR A 484 -17.96 9.06 1.96
N LYS A 485 -18.75 9.09 0.87
CA LYS A 485 -18.26 9.11 -0.52
C LYS A 485 -18.79 10.34 -1.26
N LEU A 486 -17.87 11.22 -1.65
CA LEU A 486 -18.12 12.38 -2.51
C LEU A 486 -17.85 12.02 -3.97
N LYS A 487 -18.58 12.63 -4.92
CA LYS A 487 -18.34 12.47 -6.36
C LYS A 487 -18.37 13.83 -7.06
N THR A 488 -17.25 14.24 -7.66
CA THR A 488 -17.13 15.53 -8.36
C THR A 488 -17.95 15.59 -9.64
N SER A 489 -18.12 14.46 -10.33
CA SER A 489 -18.94 14.34 -11.55
C SER A 489 -20.41 14.76 -11.39
N LYS A 490 -20.92 14.90 -10.15
CA LYS A 490 -22.27 15.44 -9.89
C LYS A 490 -22.37 16.94 -10.22
N VAL A 491 -21.27 17.66 -10.24
CA VAL A 491 -21.19 19.11 -10.47
C VAL A 491 -21.21 19.46 -11.96
N PHE A 492 -20.71 18.56 -12.81
CA PHE A 492 -20.55 18.79 -14.24
C PHE A 492 -21.70 18.18 -15.08
N GLU A 493 -21.89 18.70 -16.28
CA GLU A 493 -22.83 18.16 -17.25
C GLU A 493 -22.39 16.77 -17.72
N LYS A 494 -23.34 15.84 -17.85
CA LYS A 494 -23.04 14.52 -18.42
C LYS A 494 -22.77 14.68 -19.93
N GLN A 495 -21.57 14.35 -20.37
CA GLN A 495 -21.28 14.26 -21.80
C GLN A 495 -22.18 13.19 -22.42
N LYS A 496 -22.97 13.58 -23.44
CA LYS A 496 -23.74 12.60 -24.24
C LYS A 496 -22.76 11.87 -25.13
N ALA A 497 -22.65 10.56 -24.97
CA ALA A 497 -21.94 9.72 -25.93
C ALA A 497 -22.73 9.72 -27.25
N GLY A 498 -22.38 10.62 -28.18
CA GLY A 498 -23.07 10.74 -29.47
C GLY A 498 -22.35 11.68 -30.44
N GLU A 499 -21.80 11.08 -31.49
CA GLU A 499 -21.49 11.66 -32.82
C GLU A 499 -20.82 13.04 -32.86
N GLY A 500 -19.51 13.05 -32.60
CA GLY A 500 -18.61 14.15 -32.97
C GLY A 500 -17.18 13.63 -32.97
N LYS A 501 -16.40 13.96 -34.01
CA LYS A 501 -14.98 13.61 -34.11
C LYS A 501 -14.28 13.91 -32.78
N GLN A 502 -13.59 12.92 -32.22
CA GLN A 502 -12.76 13.07 -31.03
C GLN A 502 -11.74 14.20 -31.26
N THR A 503 -11.99 15.38 -30.69
CA THR A 503 -10.97 16.43 -30.51
C THR A 503 -10.23 16.24 -29.18
N ALA A 504 -9.96 14.98 -28.79
CA ALA A 504 -9.31 14.65 -27.53
C ALA A 504 -8.38 13.45 -27.72
N GLU A 505 -7.24 13.67 -28.39
CA GLU A 505 -6.06 12.80 -28.26
C GLU A 505 -5.29 13.09 -26.95
N ILE A 506 -5.78 13.99 -26.08
CA ILE A 506 -4.99 14.59 -24.98
C ILE A 506 -5.24 13.98 -23.59
N VAL A 507 -6.24 13.12 -23.36
CA VAL A 507 -6.43 12.54 -22.01
C VAL A 507 -6.67 11.03 -22.07
N GLU A 508 -5.61 10.26 -21.79
CA GLU A 508 -5.69 8.82 -21.52
C GLU A 508 -6.35 8.55 -20.14
N GLU A 509 -6.38 9.57 -19.26
CA GLU A 509 -7.00 9.55 -17.93
C GLU A 509 -8.46 10.05 -17.91
N ASP A 510 -9.25 9.66 -16.91
CA ASP A 510 -10.61 10.15 -16.72
C ASP A 510 -10.57 11.66 -16.36
N PRO A 511 -11.32 12.55 -17.05
CA PRO A 511 -11.26 14.00 -16.81
C PRO A 511 -11.71 14.40 -15.40
N PHE A 512 -12.39 13.53 -14.67
CA PHE A 512 -12.79 13.78 -13.29
C PHE A 512 -11.72 13.37 -12.27
N ALA A 513 -10.64 12.72 -12.67
CA ALA A 513 -9.63 12.18 -11.76
C ALA A 513 -9.14 13.23 -10.76
N ILE A 514 -9.13 12.83 -9.48
CA ILE A 514 -8.72 13.70 -8.38
C ILE A 514 -7.20 13.79 -8.38
N GLN A 515 -6.66 15.01 -8.38
CA GLN A 515 -5.21 15.22 -8.35
C GLN A 515 -4.72 15.54 -6.95
N MET A 516 -5.42 16.44 -6.24
CA MET A 516 -5.06 16.89 -4.91
C MET A 516 -6.28 17.36 -4.13
N ILE A 517 -6.12 17.37 -2.81
CA ILE A 517 -7.17 17.70 -1.86
C ILE A 517 -6.59 18.68 -0.83
N SER A 518 -7.40 19.64 -0.39
CA SER A 518 -7.06 20.50 0.74
C SER A 518 -8.27 20.59 1.66
N TRP A 519 -8.10 20.29 2.95
CA TRP A 519 -9.20 20.17 3.89
C TRP A 519 -8.87 20.87 5.21
N CYS A 520 -9.82 21.64 5.72
CA CYS A 520 -9.82 22.12 7.10
C CYS A 520 -10.89 21.34 7.89
N PRO A 521 -10.51 20.34 8.71
CA PRO A 521 -11.45 19.55 9.51
C PRO A 521 -12.32 20.39 10.47
N GLU A 522 -11.76 21.46 11.02
CA GLU A 522 -12.38 22.33 12.03
C GLU A 522 -13.53 23.15 11.45
N SER A 523 -13.35 23.67 10.23
CA SER A 523 -14.36 24.45 9.51
C SER A 523 -15.22 23.60 8.58
N ARG A 524 -14.78 22.37 8.29
CA ARG A 524 -15.34 21.47 7.27
C ARG A 524 -15.44 22.13 5.89
N VAL A 525 -14.47 22.97 5.55
CA VAL A 525 -14.30 23.49 4.19
C VAL A 525 -13.35 22.56 3.46
N PHE A 526 -13.78 22.04 2.33
CA PHE A 526 -13.09 21.00 1.59
C PHE A 526 -12.88 21.40 0.13
N CYS A 527 -11.64 21.36 -0.34
CA CYS A 527 -11.28 21.72 -1.70
C CYS A 527 -10.71 20.52 -2.44
N VAL A 528 -11.12 20.38 -3.70
CA VAL A 528 -10.66 19.32 -4.60
C VAL A 528 -10.14 19.96 -5.86
N ALA A 529 -8.94 19.57 -6.31
CA ALA A 529 -8.49 19.87 -7.67
C ALA A 529 -8.40 18.59 -8.51
N GLY A 530 -8.89 18.66 -9.73
CA GLY A 530 -8.89 17.54 -10.69
C GLY A 530 -7.90 17.73 -11.84
N VAL A 531 -7.60 16.63 -12.53
CA VAL A 531 -6.63 16.59 -13.64
C VAL A 531 -7.00 17.52 -14.81
N SER A 532 -8.30 17.78 -15.01
CA SER A 532 -8.80 18.76 -16.00
C SER A 532 -8.76 20.21 -15.51
N ALA A 533 -7.81 20.54 -14.62
CA ALA A 533 -7.48 21.90 -14.18
C ALA A 533 -8.67 22.69 -13.60
N TYR A 534 -9.50 22.03 -12.79
CA TYR A 534 -10.58 22.65 -12.04
C TYR A 534 -10.32 22.55 -10.54
N VAL A 535 -10.86 23.49 -9.77
CA VAL A 535 -10.94 23.46 -8.30
C VAL A 535 -12.41 23.54 -7.90
N ILE A 536 -12.85 22.69 -6.97
CA ILE A 536 -14.20 22.77 -6.38
C ILE A 536 -14.06 23.05 -4.90
N VAL A 537 -14.74 24.09 -4.42
CA VAL A 537 -14.89 24.42 -3.00
C VAL A 537 -16.20 23.85 -2.49
N TYR A 538 -16.12 23.00 -1.47
CA TYR A 538 -17.24 22.40 -0.79
C TYR A 538 -17.40 22.93 0.63
N THR A 539 -18.64 23.12 1.04
CA THR A 539 -19.03 23.39 2.42
C THR A 539 -19.91 22.26 2.95
N PHE A 540 -19.81 21.99 4.25
CA PHE A 540 -20.54 20.87 4.86
C PHE A 540 -21.91 21.31 5.39
N SER A 541 -22.95 20.56 5.04
CA SER A 541 -24.32 20.72 5.53
C SER A 541 -24.94 19.39 5.94
N LYS A 542 -25.71 19.36 7.03
CA LYS A 542 -26.48 18.18 7.45
C LYS A 542 -27.80 18.01 6.68
N HIS A 543 -28.17 19.00 5.88
CA HIS A 543 -29.44 19.04 5.19
C HIS A 543 -29.24 18.99 3.68
N GLU A 544 -30.18 18.31 3.00
CA GLU A 544 -30.28 18.37 1.56
C GLU A 544 -30.69 19.76 1.11
N VAL A 545 -30.06 20.27 0.05
CA VAL A 545 -30.37 21.59 -0.52
C VAL A 545 -30.48 21.53 -2.03
N LEU A 546 -31.35 22.37 -2.59
CA LEU A 546 -31.38 22.67 -4.01
C LEU A 546 -30.66 24.01 -4.21
N MET A 547 -29.51 24.01 -4.87
CA MET A 547 -28.68 25.22 -5.01
C MET A 547 -28.08 25.36 -6.40
N ASP A 548 -27.87 26.61 -6.80
CA ASP A 548 -27.10 26.96 -8.00
C ASP A 548 -25.60 26.90 -7.67
N ILE A 549 -24.84 26.29 -8.56
CA ILE A 549 -23.38 26.17 -8.42
C ILE A 549 -22.75 27.39 -9.06
N ALA A 550 -21.99 28.17 -8.30
CA ALA A 550 -21.23 29.27 -8.88
C ALA A 550 -20.03 28.74 -9.68
N SER A 551 -19.73 29.37 -10.81
CA SER A 551 -18.57 29.05 -11.63
C SER A 551 -17.74 30.31 -11.89
N LEU A 552 -16.43 30.20 -11.72
CA LEU A 552 -15.45 31.23 -12.09
C LEU A 552 -14.45 30.67 -13.09
N GLU A 553 -14.18 31.46 -14.12
CA GLU A 553 -13.16 31.15 -15.12
C GLU A 553 -11.90 31.97 -14.84
N VAL A 554 -10.76 31.29 -14.70
CA VAL A 554 -9.47 31.92 -14.38
C VAL A 554 -8.52 31.75 -15.57
N ARG A 555 -7.90 32.86 -15.99
CA ARG A 555 -6.85 32.89 -17.03
C ARG A 555 -5.50 33.08 -16.37
N LEU A 556 -4.62 32.07 -16.49
CA LEU A 556 -3.22 32.12 -16.07
C LEU A 556 -2.33 32.22 -17.31
N GLN A 557 -2.00 33.45 -17.70
CA GLN A 557 -1.08 33.77 -18.79
C GLN A 557 0.37 33.82 -18.30
N ASN A 558 1.30 33.37 -19.13
CA ASN A 558 2.73 33.54 -18.94
C ASN A 558 3.25 34.44 -20.07
N GLU A 559 3.36 35.75 -19.84
CA GLU A 559 4.00 36.65 -20.78
C GLU A 559 5.52 36.42 -20.74
N ALA A 560 6.03 35.59 -21.65
CA ALA A 560 7.46 35.57 -21.93
C ALA A 560 7.75 36.74 -22.88
N GLU A 561 8.63 37.68 -22.49
CA GLU A 561 9.03 38.78 -23.37
C GLU A 561 9.42 38.26 -24.76
N ASP A 562 8.71 38.74 -25.78
CA ASP A 562 9.12 38.58 -27.17
C ASP A 562 10.55 39.09 -27.32
N ILE A 563 11.44 38.19 -27.70
CA ILE A 563 12.78 38.55 -28.16
C ILE A 563 12.56 39.43 -29.39
N VAL A 564 12.73 40.74 -29.23
CA VAL A 564 12.72 41.70 -30.33
C VAL A 564 13.80 41.30 -31.33
N THR A 565 13.40 40.61 -32.40
CA THR A 565 14.17 40.51 -33.62
C THR A 565 14.19 41.90 -34.27
N PRO A 566 15.36 42.51 -34.50
CA PRO A 566 15.39 43.80 -35.19
C PRO A 566 15.05 43.58 -36.66
N GLU A 567 13.89 44.07 -37.10
CA GLU A 567 13.62 44.22 -38.53
C GLU A 567 14.51 45.33 -39.12
N PRO A 568 14.94 45.22 -40.38
CA PRO A 568 15.80 46.22 -41.02
C PRO A 568 15.01 47.48 -41.39
N ASP A 569 15.63 48.62 -41.08
CA ASP A 569 15.18 49.98 -41.36
C ASP A 569 14.64 50.18 -42.79
N THR A 570 13.39 50.62 -42.90
CA THR A 570 12.94 51.45 -44.03
C THR A 570 12.43 52.79 -43.53
N ILE A 571 13.14 53.83 -43.96
CA ILE A 571 12.93 55.24 -43.60
C ILE A 571 11.67 55.77 -44.29
N SER A 572 10.81 56.47 -43.54
CA SER A 572 9.98 57.56 -44.08
C SER A 572 9.82 58.70 -43.06
N PRO A 573 9.64 59.97 -43.48
CA PRO A 573 9.95 61.13 -42.63
C PRO A 573 8.71 61.82 -42.01
N PHE A 574 8.87 62.24 -40.74
CA PHE A 574 8.30 63.42 -40.06
C PHE A 574 6.83 63.41 -39.55
N PRO A 575 6.49 64.24 -38.52
CA PRO A 575 5.86 63.76 -37.28
C PRO A 575 4.56 64.50 -36.87
N GLU A 576 3.74 63.91 -35.99
CA GLU A 576 2.71 64.64 -35.23
C GLU A 576 2.60 64.17 -33.75
N PRO A 577 2.14 65.05 -32.83
CA PRO A 577 2.50 65.00 -31.41
C PRO A 577 1.57 64.14 -30.54
N ALA A 578 2.13 63.58 -29.46
CA ALA A 578 1.45 62.72 -28.49
C ALA A 578 0.56 63.48 -27.48
N PRO A 579 -0.58 62.92 -27.02
CA PRO A 579 -1.25 63.31 -25.79
C PRO A 579 -0.84 62.40 -24.58
N PRO A 580 -1.05 62.86 -23.33
CA PRO A 580 -0.45 62.26 -22.11
C PRO A 580 -1.18 61.00 -21.62
N PRO A 581 -0.57 60.20 -20.70
CA PRO A 581 -1.12 58.91 -20.29
C PRO A 581 -2.32 59.08 -19.36
N LEU A 582 -3.43 58.40 -19.66
CA LEU A 582 -4.58 58.28 -18.77
C LEU A 582 -4.48 57.02 -17.92
N CYS A 583 -4.51 57.26 -16.61
CA CYS A 583 -4.63 56.32 -15.51
C CYS A 583 -5.91 55.47 -15.64
N LEU A 584 -5.78 54.14 -15.73
CA LEU A 584 -6.91 53.21 -15.73
C LEU A 584 -7.42 53.00 -14.29
N LYS A 585 -8.49 53.71 -13.97
CA LYS A 585 -9.31 53.48 -12.78
C LYS A 585 -10.15 52.21 -12.95
N SER A 586 -10.15 51.41 -11.88
CA SER A 586 -11.08 50.32 -11.59
C SER A 586 -12.53 50.71 -11.85
N ARG A 587 -13.27 49.87 -12.58
CA ARG A 587 -14.73 50.00 -12.72
C ARG A 587 -15.39 48.79 -12.07
N ASN A 588 -16.09 49.05 -10.98
CA ASN A 588 -16.98 48.13 -10.27
C ASN A 588 -18.06 47.58 -11.21
N LEU A 589 -18.35 46.28 -11.13
CA LEU A 589 -19.55 45.65 -11.68
C LEU A 589 -20.25 44.83 -10.60
N SER A 590 -21.30 45.42 -10.05
CA SER A 590 -22.37 44.76 -9.30
C SER A 590 -23.63 44.72 -10.16
N GLY A 591 -24.31 43.58 -10.24
CA GLY A 591 -25.71 43.53 -10.66
C GLY A 591 -26.01 42.77 -11.95
N SER A 592 -26.60 41.59 -11.75
CA SER A 592 -27.60 40.90 -12.59
C SER A 592 -27.20 40.40 -13.99
N ALA A 593 -27.45 39.10 -14.16
CA ALA A 593 -27.65 38.36 -15.39
C ALA A 593 -27.98 39.21 -16.62
N ASN A 594 -27.10 39.16 -17.62
CA ASN A 594 -27.45 39.14 -19.04
C ASN A 594 -26.29 38.52 -19.81
N THR A 595 -26.58 37.42 -20.50
CA THR A 595 -25.77 36.80 -21.55
C THR A 595 -25.32 37.86 -22.55
N VAL A 596 -24.01 38.10 -22.64
CA VAL A 596 -23.41 38.86 -23.74
C VAL A 596 -23.11 37.87 -24.86
N THR A 597 -23.97 37.86 -25.88
CA THR A 597 -23.65 37.28 -27.18
C THR A 597 -22.61 38.15 -27.87
N CYS A 598 -21.36 37.69 -27.94
CA CYS A 598 -20.36 38.23 -28.84
C CYS A 598 -20.57 37.60 -30.23
N GLU A 599 -21.06 38.39 -31.19
CA GLU A 599 -20.93 38.02 -32.59
C GLU A 599 -19.51 38.34 -33.08
N GLY A 600 -18.70 37.29 -33.23
CA GLY A 600 -17.37 37.26 -33.81
C GLY A 600 -16.74 35.88 -33.59
N PRO A 601 -16.10 35.23 -34.59
CA PRO A 601 -15.67 33.84 -34.47
C PRO A 601 -14.33 33.76 -33.72
N LEU A 602 -14.38 33.76 -32.38
CA LEU A 602 -13.28 33.33 -31.52
C LEU A 602 -13.78 32.14 -30.71
N LYS A 603 -13.44 30.94 -31.18
CA LYS A 603 -13.97 29.66 -30.69
C LYS A 603 -13.07 29.03 -29.61
N ASP A 604 -12.20 29.82 -28.97
CA ASP A 604 -10.96 29.28 -28.39
C ASP A 604 -10.83 29.42 -26.86
N SER A 605 -11.91 29.69 -26.12
CA SER A 605 -11.88 29.71 -24.64
C SER A 605 -12.88 28.73 -24.03
N ILE A 606 -12.74 27.44 -24.35
CA ILE A 606 -13.67 26.41 -23.88
C ILE A 606 -13.07 25.68 -22.67
N PRO A 607 -13.68 25.73 -21.48
CA PRO A 607 -13.24 24.90 -20.35
C PRO A 607 -13.41 23.40 -20.67
N CYS A 608 -12.51 22.56 -20.15
CA CYS A 608 -12.49 21.12 -20.44
C CYS A 608 -13.79 20.39 -20.01
N LEU A 609 -14.44 20.89 -18.95
CA LEU A 609 -15.69 20.37 -18.41
C LEU A 609 -16.72 21.50 -18.32
N SER A 610 -18.00 21.18 -18.56
CA SER A 610 -19.10 22.14 -18.44
C SER A 610 -19.75 22.02 -17.06
N VAL A 611 -19.82 23.12 -16.30
CA VAL A 611 -20.51 23.16 -14.99
C VAL A 611 -22.01 23.23 -15.20
N LYS A 612 -22.79 22.51 -14.37
CA LYS A 612 -24.24 22.56 -14.45
C LYS A 612 -24.77 23.97 -14.18
N SER A 613 -25.52 24.50 -15.14
CA SER A 613 -26.15 25.83 -15.08
C SER A 613 -27.51 25.85 -14.35
N ARG A 614 -28.06 24.67 -14.00
CA ARG A 614 -29.37 24.54 -13.34
C ARG A 614 -29.20 24.18 -11.86
N PRO A 615 -30.16 24.55 -10.99
CA PRO A 615 -30.12 24.17 -9.59
C PRO A 615 -29.93 22.65 -9.44
N VAL A 616 -28.92 22.26 -8.67
CA VAL A 616 -28.56 20.87 -8.43
C VAL A 616 -29.02 20.48 -7.04
N ARG A 617 -29.72 19.34 -6.95
CA ARG A 617 -30.09 18.72 -5.69
C ARG A 617 -28.86 18.07 -5.07
N MET A 618 -28.35 18.68 -4.00
CA MET A 618 -27.15 18.23 -3.29
C MET A 618 -27.57 17.50 -2.00
N PRO A 619 -27.18 16.23 -1.82
CA PRO A 619 -27.49 15.50 -0.59
C PRO A 619 -26.77 16.09 0.63
N PRO A 620 -27.15 15.69 1.86
CA PRO A 620 -26.38 16.00 3.06
C PRO A 620 -24.91 15.57 2.91
N GLY A 621 -24.01 16.33 3.53
CA GLY A 621 -22.56 16.18 3.44
C GLY A 621 -21.89 17.40 2.81
N TYR A 622 -20.84 17.16 2.04
CA TYR A 622 -20.11 18.20 1.32
C TYR A 622 -20.85 18.62 0.05
N GLN A 623 -21.26 19.88 -0.02
CA GLN A 623 -22.04 20.49 -1.10
C GLN A 623 -21.18 21.49 -1.87
N ALA A 624 -21.17 21.39 -3.20
CA ALA A 624 -20.32 22.23 -4.04
C ALA A 624 -20.89 23.64 -4.12
N GLU A 625 -20.14 24.63 -3.63
CA GLU A 625 -20.56 26.03 -3.64
C GLU A 625 -19.98 26.81 -4.83
N LEU A 626 -18.70 26.56 -5.11
CA LEU A 626 -17.93 27.26 -6.14
C LEU A 626 -17.07 26.28 -6.93
N VAL A 627 -17.12 26.40 -8.26
CA VAL A 627 -16.20 25.75 -9.20
C VAL A 627 -15.32 26.82 -9.84
N ILE A 628 -14.02 26.62 -9.80
CA ILE A 628 -13.04 27.49 -10.45
C ILE A 628 -12.40 26.68 -11.56
N GLN A 629 -12.49 27.16 -12.81
CA GLN A 629 -11.96 26.45 -13.98
C GLN A 629 -10.87 27.27 -14.63
N LEU A 630 -9.72 26.65 -14.87
CA LEU A 630 -8.72 27.21 -15.75
C LEU A 630 -9.19 27.06 -17.20
N VAL A 631 -9.14 28.16 -17.94
CA VAL A 631 -9.54 28.19 -19.36
C VAL A 631 -8.32 28.15 -20.27
N TRP A 632 -8.57 27.84 -21.54
CA TRP A 632 -7.56 27.91 -22.58
C TRP A 632 -7.08 29.35 -22.76
N VAL A 633 -5.79 29.49 -23.02
CA VAL A 633 -5.11 30.77 -23.17
C VAL A 633 -4.26 30.67 -24.41
N ASP A 634 -4.47 31.57 -25.38
CA ASP A 634 -3.71 31.65 -26.63
C ASP A 634 -3.61 30.32 -27.41
N GLY A 635 -4.68 29.52 -27.36
CA GLY A 635 -4.76 28.21 -28.02
C GLY A 635 -4.09 27.05 -27.27
N GLU A 636 -3.49 27.30 -26.10
CA GLU A 636 -2.90 26.28 -25.25
C GLU A 636 -3.89 25.80 -24.17
N PRO A 637 -3.94 24.48 -23.88
CA PRO A 637 -4.78 23.93 -22.82
C PRO A 637 -4.30 24.38 -21.43
N PRO A 638 -5.22 24.47 -20.45
CA PRO A 638 -4.86 24.81 -19.08
C PRO A 638 -3.88 23.78 -18.49
N GLN A 639 -2.85 24.28 -17.83
CA GLN A 639 -1.82 23.45 -17.20
C GLN A 639 -2.33 22.87 -15.87
N GLN A 640 -1.83 21.67 -15.51
CA GLN A 640 -2.20 20.99 -14.28
C GLN A 640 -1.92 21.85 -13.06
N ILE A 641 -2.81 21.80 -12.07
CA ILE A 641 -2.62 22.48 -10.79
C ILE A 641 -1.52 21.72 -10.03
N THR A 642 -0.55 22.42 -9.48
CA THR A 642 0.62 21.82 -8.81
C THR A 642 0.67 22.13 -7.32
N SER A 643 -0.11 23.11 -6.87
CA SER A 643 -0.28 23.45 -5.45
C SER A 643 -1.68 23.99 -5.19
N LEU A 644 -2.22 23.69 -4.01
CA LEU A 644 -3.56 24.09 -3.57
C LEU A 644 -3.54 24.37 -2.07
N ALA A 645 -4.10 25.50 -1.65
CA ALA A 645 -4.30 25.83 -0.25
C ALA A 645 -5.67 26.49 -0.05
N VAL A 646 -6.34 26.15 1.05
CA VAL A 646 -7.59 26.80 1.48
C VAL A 646 -7.44 27.41 2.86
N SER A 647 -8.01 28.59 3.06
CA SER A 647 -8.16 29.22 4.37
C SER A 647 -9.64 29.44 4.67
N SER A 648 -10.15 28.75 5.68
CA SER A 648 -11.51 28.92 6.19
C SER A 648 -11.70 30.27 6.88
N ALA A 649 -10.70 30.67 7.66
CA ALA A 649 -10.63 31.97 8.30
C ALA A 649 -10.79 33.14 7.32
N TYR A 650 -9.97 33.15 6.27
CA TYR A 650 -9.92 34.27 5.34
C TYR A 650 -10.99 34.19 4.25
N GLY A 651 -11.62 33.03 4.06
CA GLY A 651 -12.57 32.84 2.96
C GLY A 651 -11.88 32.73 1.60
N LEU A 652 -10.63 32.26 1.57
CA LEU A 652 -9.77 32.27 0.38
C LEU A 652 -9.34 30.87 -0.03
N VAL A 653 -9.20 30.67 -1.34
CA VAL A 653 -8.52 29.53 -1.93
C VAL A 653 -7.42 30.05 -2.86
N ALA A 654 -6.24 29.45 -2.77
CA ALA A 654 -5.10 29.76 -3.63
C ALA A 654 -4.65 28.48 -4.34
N PHE A 655 -4.32 28.60 -5.61
CA PHE A 655 -3.79 27.49 -6.40
C PHE A 655 -2.80 27.99 -7.45
N GLY A 656 -1.80 27.18 -7.74
CA GLY A 656 -0.71 27.52 -8.65
C GLY A 656 -0.40 26.40 -9.63
N ASN A 657 0.23 26.76 -10.74
CA ASN A 657 0.78 25.85 -11.74
C ASN A 657 2.11 26.37 -12.29
N CYS A 658 2.53 25.92 -13.48
CA CYS A 658 3.74 26.41 -14.14
C CYS A 658 3.58 27.76 -14.86
N ASN A 659 2.36 28.28 -14.98
CA ASN A 659 2.09 29.59 -15.57
C ASN A 659 2.04 30.69 -14.51
N GLY A 660 1.49 30.41 -13.31
CA GLY A 660 1.40 31.42 -12.26
C GLY A 660 0.52 31.04 -11.08
N LEU A 661 0.11 32.06 -10.33
CA LEU A 661 -0.70 31.95 -9.11
C LEU A 661 -2.07 32.59 -9.27
N ALA A 662 -3.10 31.90 -8.79
CA ALA A 662 -4.43 32.45 -8.61
C ALA A 662 -4.84 32.46 -7.13
N VAL A 663 -5.46 33.56 -6.69
CA VAL A 663 -6.08 33.70 -5.36
C VAL A 663 -7.53 34.11 -5.56
N VAL A 664 -8.46 33.34 -5.01
CA VAL A 664 -9.90 33.51 -5.17
C VAL A 664 -10.57 33.64 -3.81
N ASP A 665 -11.45 34.62 -3.70
CA ASP A 665 -12.37 34.77 -2.58
C ASP A 665 -13.60 33.91 -2.84
N TYR A 666 -13.76 32.81 -2.10
CA TYR A 666 -14.91 31.93 -2.29
C TYR A 666 -16.17 32.43 -1.58
N ILE A 667 -16.05 33.40 -0.65
CA ILE A 667 -17.20 34.04 0.01
C ILE A 667 -17.85 35.02 -0.96
N GLN A 668 -17.05 35.90 -1.57
CA GLN A 668 -17.54 36.89 -2.54
C GLN A 668 -17.60 36.35 -3.97
N ARG A 669 -17.04 35.16 -4.22
CA ARG A 669 -16.96 34.51 -5.54
C ARG A 669 -16.26 35.42 -6.55
N SER A 670 -15.08 35.92 -6.17
CA SER A 670 -14.30 36.86 -6.97
C SER A 670 -12.84 36.44 -7.06
N ILE A 671 -12.21 36.74 -8.20
CA ILE A 671 -10.78 36.52 -8.41
C ILE A 671 -10.04 37.73 -7.86
N LEU A 672 -9.18 37.53 -6.87
CA LEU A 672 -8.41 38.60 -6.22
C LEU A 672 -7.05 38.80 -6.90
N LEU A 673 -6.43 37.71 -7.35
CA LEU A 673 -5.12 37.69 -7.99
C LEU A 673 -5.12 36.62 -9.08
N SER A 674 -4.60 36.95 -10.26
CA SER A 674 -4.20 35.99 -11.30
C SER A 674 -2.97 36.59 -12.00
N MET A 675 -1.79 36.09 -11.67
CA MET A 675 -0.52 36.67 -12.12
C MET A 675 0.45 35.58 -12.56
N GLY A 676 1.23 35.87 -13.61
CA GLY A 676 2.31 35.00 -14.04
C GLY A 676 3.41 34.89 -12.98
N THR A 677 4.14 33.77 -12.95
CA THR A 677 5.22 33.57 -11.96
C THR A 677 6.27 34.68 -12.00
N ILE A 678 6.59 35.18 -13.20
CA ILE A 678 7.57 36.27 -13.40
C ILE A 678 7.07 37.59 -12.78
N ASP A 679 5.79 37.93 -12.98
CA ASP A 679 5.19 39.17 -12.49
C ASP A 679 5.16 39.24 -10.96
N LEU A 680 5.09 38.08 -10.30
CA LEU A 680 5.09 37.98 -8.83
C LEU A 680 6.41 38.44 -8.21
N TYR A 681 7.52 38.39 -8.94
CA TYR A 681 8.81 38.91 -8.47
C TYR A 681 8.88 40.44 -8.49
N GLY A 682 8.16 41.09 -9.42
CA GLY A 682 8.23 42.53 -9.64
C GLY A 682 9.68 43.03 -9.83
N SER A 683 10.08 44.05 -9.07
CA SER A 683 11.45 44.58 -9.08
C SER A 683 12.50 43.69 -8.41
N SER A 684 12.06 42.61 -7.74
CA SER A 684 12.91 41.69 -6.99
C SER A 684 13.29 40.45 -7.79
N ASP A 685 13.09 40.47 -9.12
CA ASP A 685 13.45 39.38 -10.02
C ASP A 685 14.96 39.10 -9.95
N PRO A 686 15.38 37.93 -9.43
CA PRO A 686 16.79 37.57 -9.34
C PRO A 686 17.42 37.29 -10.72
N TYR A 687 16.62 37.20 -11.79
CA TYR A 687 17.06 36.88 -13.14
C TYR A 687 17.15 38.09 -14.10
N GLN A 688 16.99 39.33 -13.59
CA GLN A 688 17.09 40.55 -14.42
C GLN A 688 18.38 40.58 -15.26
N ARG A 689 18.21 40.53 -16.58
CA ARG A 689 19.30 40.68 -17.55
C ARG A 689 19.58 42.16 -17.74
N GLN A 690 20.74 42.65 -17.27
CA GLN A 690 21.20 43.98 -17.66
C GLN A 690 21.38 44.06 -19.19
N PRO A 691 20.77 45.03 -19.90
CA PRO A 691 21.03 45.23 -21.31
C PRO A 691 22.48 45.69 -21.49
N ARG A 692 23.32 44.86 -22.14
CA ARG A 692 24.69 45.25 -22.50
C ARG A 692 24.63 46.28 -23.63
N SER A 693 25.16 47.49 -23.40
CA SER A 693 25.26 48.52 -24.44
C SER A 693 26.07 47.99 -25.65
N PRO A 694 25.72 48.31 -26.90
CA PRO A 694 26.48 47.85 -28.06
C PRO A 694 27.83 48.58 -28.13
N ARG A 695 28.94 47.89 -27.89
CA ARG A 695 30.27 48.41 -28.21
C ARG A 695 30.56 48.19 -29.70
N LYS A 696 30.80 49.30 -30.41
CA LYS A 696 31.22 49.35 -31.81
C LYS A 696 32.46 48.48 -32.05
N SER A 697 32.34 47.54 -32.98
CA SER A 697 33.46 46.79 -33.57
C SER A 697 34.31 47.74 -34.43
N LYS A 698 35.59 47.92 -34.08
CA LYS A 698 36.62 48.40 -35.01
C LYS A 698 37.62 47.27 -35.28
N GLN A 699 37.81 47.05 -36.57
CA GLN A 699 38.69 46.09 -37.22
C GLN A 699 40.16 46.23 -36.77
N PHE A 700 40.86 45.10 -36.68
CA PHE A 700 42.31 45.04 -36.66
C PHE A 700 42.83 44.65 -38.04
N THR A 701 43.78 45.43 -38.56
CA THR A 701 44.66 45.08 -39.68
C THR A 701 46.11 45.12 -39.19
N ALA A 702 46.94 44.25 -39.75
CA ALA A 702 48.23 43.79 -39.26
C ALA A 702 49.47 44.67 -39.57
N GLY A 703 50.58 44.35 -38.89
CA GLY A 703 51.98 44.73 -39.16
C GLY A 703 52.53 45.81 -38.21
N LEU A 704 53.78 45.88 -37.76
CA LEU A 704 55.01 45.04 -37.72
C LEU A 704 56.12 45.99 -37.15
N THR A 705 56.94 45.58 -36.17
CA THR A 705 58.36 46.03 -35.87
C THR A 705 58.63 47.53 -35.55
N GLU A 706 59.55 48.02 -34.69
CA GLU A 706 60.74 47.52 -33.96
C GLU A 706 61.30 48.62 -32.99
N LEU A 707 62.18 48.21 -32.04
CA LEU A 707 63.29 48.96 -31.36
C LEU A 707 63.13 49.74 -30.00
N THR A 708 63.61 49.08 -28.93
CA THR A 708 64.57 49.47 -27.84
C THR A 708 64.75 50.89 -27.31
N ASP A 709 64.63 51.10 -25.97
CA ASP A 709 65.77 51.19 -25.01
C ASP A 709 65.33 51.27 -23.51
N SER A 710 66.19 50.76 -22.61
CA SER A 710 66.06 50.55 -21.13
C SER A 710 66.47 51.81 -20.30
N PRO A 711 66.42 51.91 -18.92
CA PRO A 711 66.60 50.86 -17.88
C PRO A 711 65.87 50.95 -16.49
N VAL A 712 65.79 49.78 -15.79
CA VAL A 712 66.09 49.44 -14.35
C VAL A 712 65.61 50.41 -13.22
N SER A 713 65.01 50.09 -12.06
CA SER A 713 64.85 48.88 -11.21
C SER A 713 63.66 49.01 -10.21
N LEU A 714 62.94 47.88 -10.01
CA LEU A 714 62.43 47.23 -8.78
C LEU A 714 61.71 48.01 -7.63
N GLU A 715 60.40 47.73 -7.46
CA GLU A 715 59.83 46.94 -6.34
C GLU A 715 58.35 46.57 -6.63
N LEU A 716 58.01 45.27 -6.61
CA LEU A 716 56.64 44.75 -6.85
C LEU A 716 56.44 43.38 -6.17
N GLU A 717 55.39 43.25 -5.36
CA GLU A 717 54.63 42.01 -5.13
C GLU A 717 53.14 42.36 -5.29
N ARG A 718 52.29 41.83 -6.18
CA ARG A 718 52.09 40.57 -6.95
C ARG A 718 51.08 39.61 -6.31
N CYS A 719 49.85 39.70 -6.82
CA CYS A 719 48.93 38.57 -6.99
C CYS A 719 49.37 37.69 -8.17
N LYS A 720 49.17 36.37 -8.05
CA LYS A 720 48.59 35.41 -9.03
C LYS A 720 49.26 34.02 -8.99
N SER A 721 48.39 33.02 -9.17
CA SER A 721 48.63 31.60 -9.54
C SER A 721 49.74 31.35 -10.56
N PRO A 722 50.30 30.13 -10.66
CA PRO A 722 50.09 29.35 -11.89
C PRO A 722 50.11 27.80 -11.78
N THR A 723 49.76 27.19 -12.91
CA THR A 723 49.72 25.77 -13.30
C THR A 723 51.08 25.19 -13.75
N SER A 724 51.17 23.85 -13.62
CA SER A 724 51.83 22.81 -14.45
C SER A 724 53.35 22.79 -14.74
N ASP A 725 53.90 21.60 -14.45
CA ASP A 725 54.91 20.81 -15.19
C ASP A 725 56.41 20.82 -14.80
N HIS A 726 56.90 19.57 -14.73
CA HIS A 726 58.24 19.04 -15.02
C HIS A 726 59.33 18.87 -13.91
N VAL A 727 59.71 17.58 -13.77
CA VAL A 727 61.08 17.01 -13.68
C VAL A 727 61.68 16.67 -12.30
N ASN A 728 61.94 15.37 -12.15
CA ASN A 728 62.97 14.65 -11.38
C ASN A 728 63.64 15.34 -10.17
N GLY A 729 63.37 14.77 -8.99
CA GLY A 729 64.29 14.73 -7.85
C GLY A 729 63.97 13.51 -6.99
N HIS A 730 64.87 12.51 -7.00
CA HIS A 730 64.74 11.23 -6.30
C HIS A 730 65.46 11.25 -4.94
N CYS A 731 65.05 10.32 -4.07
CA CYS A 731 65.65 9.85 -2.79
C CYS A 731 65.24 10.67 -1.54
N THR A 732 64.64 10.08 -0.50
CA THR A 732 65.02 8.82 0.17
C THR A 732 63.81 8.11 0.80
N SER A 733 63.69 6.80 0.54
CA SER A 733 63.14 5.83 1.48
C SER A 733 64.25 5.40 2.45
N PRO A 734 63.96 4.94 3.68
CA PRO A 734 64.89 4.05 4.37
C PRO A 734 64.89 2.69 3.67
N THR A 735 66.07 2.32 3.18
CA THR A 735 66.73 0.99 3.33
C THR A 735 65.85 -0.26 3.28
N SER A 736 66.12 -1.30 2.49
CA SER A 736 67.39 -1.79 1.97
C SER A 736 67.13 -2.94 0.98
N GLN A 737 67.84 -2.91 -0.16
CA GLN A 737 68.63 -4.00 -0.78
C GLN A 737 67.95 -5.39 -1.05
N THR A 738 68.19 -6.10 -2.15
CA THR A 738 69.07 -5.93 -3.31
C THR A 738 68.64 -6.88 -4.43
N CYS A 739 68.98 -6.46 -5.63
CA CYS A 739 68.93 -7.07 -6.95
C CYS A 739 69.47 -8.51 -7.07
N SER A 740 69.06 -9.22 -8.12
CA SER A 740 69.92 -9.43 -9.31
C SER A 740 69.24 -10.25 -10.43
N SER A 741 69.00 -9.57 -11.56
CA SER A 741 69.33 -9.94 -12.95
C SER A 741 69.47 -11.41 -13.40
N GLY A 742 68.87 -11.72 -14.55
CA GLY A 742 69.59 -12.50 -15.59
C GLY A 742 68.78 -13.39 -16.54
N LYS A 743 68.64 -12.92 -17.80
CA LYS A 743 68.76 -13.65 -19.09
C LYS A 743 67.81 -14.82 -19.46
N ARG A 744 67.01 -14.55 -20.51
CA ARG A 744 67.06 -15.10 -21.90
C ARG A 744 67.04 -16.65 -22.16
N ILE A 745 66.13 -17.04 -23.09
CA ILE A 745 66.22 -18.04 -24.20
C ILE A 745 65.35 -19.33 -24.12
N ILE A 746 64.36 -19.39 -25.05
CA ILE A 746 63.95 -20.42 -26.06
C ILE A 746 63.68 -21.91 -25.68
N ALA A 747 62.52 -22.40 -26.20
CA ALA A 747 62.11 -23.78 -26.60
C ALA A 747 61.95 -24.86 -25.50
N SER A 748 61.16 -25.93 -25.61
CA SER A 748 60.08 -26.43 -26.50
C SER A 748 59.56 -27.74 -25.86
N ASP A 749 58.28 -28.07 -26.05
CA ASP A 749 57.65 -29.40 -26.10
C ASP A 749 57.77 -30.44 -24.95
N GLY A 750 56.63 -31.10 -24.65
CA GLY A 750 56.63 -32.53 -24.30
C GLY A 750 55.88 -33.01 -23.04
N VAL A 751 54.54 -33.11 -23.10
CA VAL A 751 53.70 -34.31 -22.87
C VAL A 751 53.90 -35.26 -21.64
N LYS A 752 52.77 -35.45 -20.90
CA LYS A 752 52.23 -36.63 -20.13
C LYS A 752 52.64 -36.97 -18.67
N ALA A 753 51.71 -36.64 -17.77
CA ALA A 753 50.98 -37.45 -16.75
C ALA A 753 51.61 -38.71 -16.08
N ASN A 754 51.65 -38.76 -14.73
CA ASN A 754 50.67 -39.49 -13.87
C ASN A 754 51.00 -39.47 -12.33
N ARG A 755 49.96 -39.21 -11.52
CA ARG A 755 49.55 -39.79 -10.20
C ARG A 755 50.52 -39.93 -8.99
N ARG A 756 50.17 -39.28 -7.85
CA ARG A 756 49.62 -39.86 -6.55
C ARG A 756 49.97 -38.98 -5.32
N GLY A 757 48.99 -38.80 -4.42
CA GLY A 757 49.22 -38.75 -2.96
C GLY A 757 49.17 -37.38 -2.24
N PRO A 758 48.85 -37.33 -0.92
CA PRO A 758 47.87 -36.37 -0.36
C PRO A 758 48.37 -35.42 0.75
N GLY A 759 47.65 -34.30 0.99
CA GLY A 759 47.47 -33.67 2.32
C GLY A 759 48.14 -32.31 2.64
N ARG A 760 47.31 -31.23 2.75
CA ARG A 760 47.43 -29.89 3.44
C ARG A 760 48.66 -28.97 3.13
N PRO A 761 48.68 -27.63 3.39
CA PRO A 761 47.64 -26.62 3.71
C PRO A 761 47.69 -25.35 2.76
N PRO A 762 47.85 -24.05 3.16
CA PRO A 762 46.81 -23.01 3.17
C PRO A 762 47.09 -21.69 2.38
N PHE A 763 46.05 -20.83 2.27
CA PHE A 763 46.04 -19.34 2.25
C PHE A 763 47.21 -18.52 1.62
N ARG A 764 46.98 -17.81 0.49
CA ARG A 764 46.56 -16.38 0.40
C ARG A 764 46.83 -15.74 -0.97
N LYS A 765 45.80 -15.02 -1.45
CA LYS A 765 45.80 -13.70 -2.13
C LYS A 765 46.65 -13.49 -3.40
N ALA A 766 45.93 -13.40 -4.52
CA ALA A 766 46.25 -12.50 -5.62
C ALA A 766 45.11 -11.45 -5.76
N GLN A 767 45.48 -10.18 -5.74
CA GLN A 767 44.81 -9.08 -6.48
C GLN A 767 45.41 -9.12 -7.90
N SER A 768 44.75 -8.79 -9.01
CA SER A 768 43.72 -7.79 -9.25
C SER A 768 43.00 -8.05 -10.60
N ALA A 769 41.80 -7.49 -10.72
CA ALA A 769 41.08 -7.16 -11.97
C ALA A 769 40.69 -8.28 -12.96
N ALA A 770 39.48 -8.82 -12.77
CA ALA A 770 38.59 -9.25 -13.85
C ALA A 770 37.13 -9.15 -13.36
N CYS A 771 36.40 -8.13 -13.84
CA CYS A 771 34.94 -8.11 -13.74
C CYS A 771 34.42 -9.05 -14.83
N MET A 772 34.02 -10.26 -14.45
CA MET A 772 33.15 -11.09 -15.28
C MET A 772 31.73 -10.99 -14.72
N GLU A 773 30.84 -10.56 -15.60
CA GLU A 773 29.40 -10.71 -15.51
C GLU A 773 29.05 -12.16 -15.15
N ILE A 774 28.32 -12.34 -14.06
CA ILE A 774 27.61 -13.58 -13.76
C ILE A 774 26.16 -13.32 -14.13
N SER A 775 25.75 -13.95 -15.22
CA SER A 775 24.38 -14.00 -15.72
C SER A 775 23.51 -14.72 -14.67
N LEU A 776 22.59 -13.98 -14.06
CA LEU A 776 21.47 -14.53 -13.29
C LEU A 776 20.24 -14.58 -14.21
N PRO A 777 19.35 -15.58 -14.06
CA PRO A 777 18.26 -15.80 -15.00
C PRO A 777 17.23 -14.65 -14.93
N VAL A 778 16.88 -14.19 -16.13
CA VAL A 778 15.89 -13.14 -16.42
C VAL A 778 14.53 -13.57 -15.88
N THR A 779 14.03 -12.84 -14.88
CA THR A 779 12.60 -12.68 -14.65
C THR A 779 12.20 -11.41 -15.41
N SER A 780 11.25 -11.54 -16.32
CA SER A 780 10.77 -10.44 -17.16
C SER A 780 9.88 -9.50 -16.35
N GLU A 781 10.49 -8.47 -15.77
CA GLU A 781 9.89 -7.15 -15.52
C GLU A 781 11.06 -6.23 -15.14
N ALA A 782 11.74 -5.68 -16.15
CA ALA A 782 12.75 -4.66 -15.93
C ALA A 782 12.04 -3.35 -15.54
N VAL A 783 11.79 -3.15 -14.24
CA VAL A 783 11.46 -1.82 -13.72
C VAL A 783 12.72 -0.97 -13.85
N GLY A 784 12.82 -0.24 -14.95
CA GLY A 784 13.87 0.74 -15.16
C GLY A 784 13.81 1.83 -14.08
N TYR A 785 14.97 2.27 -13.60
CA TYR A 785 15.05 3.42 -12.71
C TYR A 785 14.48 4.65 -13.41
N ILE A 786 13.40 5.22 -12.87
CA ILE A 786 12.89 6.51 -13.34
C ILE A 786 13.92 7.57 -12.93
N SER A 787 14.46 8.30 -13.90
CA SER A 787 15.37 9.42 -13.63
C SER A 787 14.71 10.45 -12.71
N ARG A 788 15.49 11.12 -11.86
CA ARG A 788 15.03 12.27 -11.04
C ARG A 788 14.16 13.23 -11.87
N ARG A 789 14.58 13.54 -13.10
CA ARG A 789 13.84 14.43 -14.00
C ARG A 789 12.43 13.91 -14.28
N ALA A 790 12.28 12.62 -14.58
CA ALA A 790 11.00 12.01 -14.91
C ALA A 790 10.08 11.92 -13.68
N MET A 791 10.61 11.60 -12.49
CA MET A 791 9.81 11.63 -11.26
C MET A 791 9.32 13.05 -10.94
N LEU A 792 10.20 14.05 -11.03
CA LEU A 792 9.83 15.44 -10.76
C LEU A 792 8.87 16.00 -11.81
N GLN A 793 9.03 15.65 -13.09
CA GLN A 793 8.06 16.02 -14.13
C GLN A 793 6.67 15.45 -13.84
N GLN A 794 6.59 14.19 -13.38
CA GLN A 794 5.33 13.53 -13.04
C GLN A 794 4.73 13.97 -11.70
N LEU A 795 5.54 14.44 -10.75
CA LEU A 795 5.06 15.00 -9.47
C LEU A 795 4.64 16.46 -9.61
N HIS A 796 5.37 17.25 -10.39
CA HIS A 796 5.17 18.69 -10.55
C HIS A 796 4.46 19.06 -11.87
N GLY A 797 3.88 18.09 -12.58
CA GLY A 797 2.97 18.34 -13.72
C GLY A 797 3.60 19.00 -14.95
N VAL A 798 4.91 18.83 -15.20
CA VAL A 798 5.59 19.44 -16.35
C VAL A 798 5.60 18.49 -17.54
N ASN A 799 4.58 18.57 -18.39
CA ASN A 799 4.57 17.91 -19.70
C ASN A 799 5.42 18.72 -20.68
N THR A 800 6.61 18.23 -21.04
CA THR A 800 7.30 18.68 -22.25
C THR A 800 6.88 17.75 -23.38
N PHE A 801 6.07 18.24 -24.33
CA PHE A 801 5.79 17.51 -25.56
C PHE A 801 7.11 17.20 -26.28
N SER A 802 7.50 15.94 -26.27
CA SER A 802 8.57 15.39 -27.10
C SER A 802 7.99 14.15 -27.76
N ASN A 803 7.53 14.29 -29.00
CA ASN A 803 7.11 13.17 -29.84
C ASN A 803 8.31 12.25 -30.09
N ASP A 804 8.44 11.19 -29.29
CA ASP A 804 9.16 9.98 -29.68
C ASP A 804 8.79 8.84 -28.71
N GLU A 805 7.70 8.14 -28.97
CA GLU A 805 7.53 6.75 -28.55
C GLU A 805 6.85 5.94 -29.66
N GLY A 806 7.59 4.97 -30.19
CA GLY A 806 7.14 4.02 -31.20
C GLY A 806 6.34 2.88 -30.57
N HIS A 807 5.21 2.57 -31.19
CA HIS A 807 4.33 1.44 -30.89
C HIS A 807 5.05 0.09 -30.85
N TYR A 808 4.88 -0.67 -29.76
CA TYR A 808 5.15 -2.11 -29.73
C TYR A 808 3.85 -2.90 -29.91
N SER A 809 3.75 -3.61 -31.04
CA SER A 809 2.86 -4.77 -31.25
C SER A 809 3.73 -5.95 -31.67
N PRO A 810 3.55 -7.17 -31.13
CA PRO A 810 4.44 -8.28 -31.45
C PRO A 810 3.92 -9.02 -32.69
N ASN A 811 4.76 -9.15 -33.72
CA ASN A 811 4.72 -10.33 -34.59
C ASN A 811 6.13 -10.61 -35.19
N PRO A 812 6.47 -11.89 -35.47
CA PRO A 812 7.84 -12.35 -35.64
C PRO A 812 8.24 -12.44 -37.11
N TRP A 813 9.47 -12.03 -37.47
CA TRP A 813 10.30 -12.66 -38.51
C TRP A 813 11.75 -12.18 -38.45
N ALA A 814 12.64 -13.09 -38.85
CA ALA A 814 14.09 -13.02 -38.69
C ALA A 814 14.81 -12.29 -39.85
N ASP A 815 16.09 -12.01 -39.55
CA ASP A 815 17.26 -11.82 -40.44
C ASP A 815 17.70 -10.41 -40.89
N LYS A 816 19.04 -10.26 -40.77
CA LYS A 816 20.02 -9.43 -41.49
C LYS A 816 20.55 -8.11 -40.89
N GLU A 817 21.75 -8.26 -40.31
CA GLU A 817 23.01 -7.54 -40.59
C GLU A 817 23.07 -6.00 -40.72
N SER A 818 23.76 -5.41 -39.73
CA SER A 818 24.88 -4.44 -39.81
C SER A 818 24.93 -3.37 -40.92
N ARG A 819 25.01 -2.09 -40.52
CA ARG A 819 26.21 -1.22 -40.68
C ARG A 819 26.03 0.20 -40.11
N GLU A 820 27.05 0.58 -39.33
CA GLU A 820 27.71 1.90 -39.26
C GLU A 820 26.89 3.15 -38.86
N SER A 821 26.94 3.50 -37.55
CA SER A 821 26.78 4.87 -37.06
C SER A 821 28.11 5.38 -36.46
N SER A 822 28.84 6.17 -37.22
CA SER A 822 29.99 6.94 -36.76
C SER A 822 29.53 8.34 -36.33
N PHE A 823 29.35 8.55 -35.03
CA PHE A 823 29.29 9.90 -34.45
C PHE A 823 30.29 10.02 -33.29
N SER A 824 31.18 11.00 -33.47
CA SER A 824 32.25 11.39 -32.56
C SER A 824 31.70 11.74 -31.17
N ARG A 825 32.14 10.99 -30.15
CA ARG A 825 31.90 11.30 -28.75
C ARG A 825 32.82 12.46 -28.32
N SER A 826 32.31 13.68 -28.37
CA SER A 826 32.86 14.79 -27.59
C SER A 826 32.45 14.61 -26.13
N ARG A 827 33.41 14.16 -25.30
CA ARG A 827 33.29 14.16 -23.83
C ARG A 827 33.47 15.59 -23.31
N SER A 828 32.37 16.29 -23.03
CA SER A 828 32.37 17.41 -22.10
C SER A 828 31.09 17.37 -21.27
N SER A 829 31.18 16.75 -20.09
CA SER A 829 30.15 16.77 -19.06
C SER A 829 30.26 18.08 -18.30
N SER A 830 29.53 19.10 -18.74
CA SER A 830 29.25 20.30 -17.94
C SER A 830 27.74 20.42 -17.78
N VAL A 831 27.27 20.21 -16.55
CA VAL A 831 25.86 20.17 -16.09
C VAL A 831 25.27 21.59 -16.00
N SER A 832 25.70 22.50 -16.88
CA SER A 832 25.41 23.93 -16.76
C SER A 832 24.88 24.58 -18.04
N SER A 833 24.61 23.80 -19.10
CA SER A 833 23.98 24.30 -20.34
C SER A 833 22.63 23.67 -20.69
N ILE A 834 22.08 22.80 -19.84
CA ILE A 834 20.85 22.02 -20.14
C ILE A 834 19.61 22.43 -19.31
N ASP A 835 19.76 23.32 -18.32
CA ASP A 835 18.66 23.82 -17.47
C ASP A 835 17.91 25.04 -18.06
N LYS A 836 18.18 25.44 -19.32
CA LYS A 836 17.62 26.68 -19.88
C LYS A 836 16.16 26.60 -20.34
N ASP A 837 15.54 25.43 -20.34
CA ASP A 837 14.18 25.21 -20.88
C ASP A 837 13.14 24.73 -19.85
N ALA A 838 13.47 24.64 -18.55
CA ALA A 838 12.50 24.24 -17.53
C ALA A 838 11.69 25.44 -17.01
N LYS A 839 10.37 25.48 -17.26
CA LYS A 839 9.46 26.47 -16.66
C LYS A 839 9.47 26.36 -15.14
N GLU A 840 9.54 27.49 -14.44
CA GLU A 840 9.38 27.55 -12.99
C GLU A 840 7.94 27.17 -12.60
N VAL A 841 7.78 26.40 -11.52
CA VAL A 841 6.48 25.86 -11.09
C VAL A 841 6.23 26.23 -9.63
N ILE A 842 4.99 26.57 -9.29
CA ILE A 842 4.58 26.78 -7.91
C ILE A 842 4.35 25.43 -7.22
N THR A 843 5.18 25.10 -6.23
CA THR A 843 5.20 23.77 -5.60
C THR A 843 4.57 23.74 -4.20
N ALA A 844 4.47 24.89 -3.52
CA ALA A 844 3.91 24.94 -2.17
C ALA A 844 3.16 26.27 -1.93
N LEU A 845 2.03 26.19 -1.21
CA LEU A 845 1.21 27.33 -0.81
C LEU A 845 0.79 27.16 0.65
N TYR A 846 0.89 28.21 1.45
CA TYR A 846 0.53 28.15 2.87
C TYR A 846 -0.01 29.49 3.39
N PHE A 847 -1.22 29.48 3.95
CA PHE A 847 -1.81 30.64 4.61
C PHE A 847 -1.38 30.68 6.08
N MET A 848 -0.96 31.84 6.58
CA MET A 848 -0.63 32.04 7.99
C MET A 848 -0.68 33.52 8.37
N GLU A 849 -0.73 33.82 9.68
CA GLU A 849 -0.44 35.16 10.19
C GLU A 849 1.08 35.33 10.31
N SER A 850 1.64 36.28 9.57
CA SER A 850 3.08 36.49 9.45
C SER A 850 3.42 37.97 9.30
N PHE A 851 4.69 38.29 9.48
CA PHE A 851 5.30 39.53 9.00
C PHE A 851 5.52 39.43 7.48
N ALA A 852 4.90 40.31 6.70
CA ALA A 852 4.97 40.26 5.24
C ALA A 852 6.32 40.77 4.71
N ARG A 853 6.94 41.71 5.42
CA ARG A 853 8.22 42.34 5.08
C ARG A 853 9.20 42.30 6.23
N LYS A 854 10.47 42.44 5.86
CA LYS A 854 11.57 42.55 6.81
C LYS A 854 11.35 43.77 7.71
N ASN A 855 11.39 43.56 9.01
CA ASN A 855 11.18 44.58 10.05
C ASN A 855 9.75 45.17 10.09
N ASP A 856 8.74 44.47 9.60
CA ASP A 856 7.34 44.84 9.87
C ASP A 856 7.07 44.87 11.37
N GLN A 857 6.20 45.78 11.81
CA GLN A 857 5.88 45.97 13.24
C GLN A 857 4.65 45.19 13.71
N SER A 858 3.88 44.61 12.78
CA SER A 858 2.63 43.90 13.09
C SER A 858 2.48 42.66 12.23
N LEU A 859 1.86 41.64 12.82
CA LEU A 859 1.40 40.47 12.08
C LEU A 859 0.27 40.83 11.12
N SER A 860 0.24 40.15 9.98
CA SER A 860 -0.83 40.27 9.00
C SER A 860 -1.10 38.93 8.32
N PRO A 861 -2.32 38.69 7.84
CA PRO A 861 -2.61 37.55 6.97
C PRO A 861 -1.69 37.55 5.75
N CYS A 862 -1.00 36.42 5.54
CA CYS A 862 -0.07 36.24 4.44
C CYS A 862 -0.31 34.90 3.74
N LEU A 863 -0.08 34.88 2.44
CA LEU A 863 0.09 33.66 1.66
C LEU A 863 1.58 33.49 1.33
N TRP A 864 2.17 32.42 1.83
CA TRP A 864 3.53 32.01 1.50
C TRP A 864 3.48 31.11 0.26
N MET A 865 4.34 31.43 -0.70
CA MET A 865 4.43 30.74 -1.98
C MET A 865 5.86 30.22 -2.17
N GLY A 866 5.97 28.95 -2.53
CA GLY A 866 7.25 28.29 -2.83
C GLY A 866 7.31 27.80 -4.28
N THR A 867 8.50 27.85 -4.87
CA THR A 867 8.70 27.44 -6.27
C THR A 867 9.66 26.27 -6.44
N SER A 868 9.65 25.68 -7.63
CA SER A 868 10.56 24.60 -8.05
C SER A 868 12.04 25.01 -8.09
N LEU A 869 12.33 26.31 -8.19
CA LEU A 869 13.69 26.87 -8.17
C LEU A 869 14.17 27.20 -6.74
N GLY A 870 13.34 26.95 -5.73
CA GLY A 870 13.68 27.21 -4.33
C GLY A 870 13.43 28.66 -3.90
N MET A 871 12.62 29.40 -4.66
CA MET A 871 12.20 30.75 -4.31
C MET A 871 11.01 30.70 -3.35
N VAL A 872 11.00 31.61 -2.40
CA VAL A 872 9.89 31.81 -1.47
C VAL A 872 9.44 33.27 -1.56
N LEU A 873 8.16 33.45 -1.89
CA LEU A 873 7.51 34.75 -2.05
C LEU A 873 6.42 34.89 -0.99
N LEU A 874 6.30 36.08 -0.39
CA LEU A 874 5.22 36.39 0.54
C LEU A 874 4.24 37.33 -0.13
N ILE A 875 2.95 36.98 -0.06
CA ILE A 875 1.84 37.79 -0.56
C ILE A 875 1.07 38.30 0.65
N SER A 876 0.98 39.62 0.78
CA SER A 876 0.24 40.28 1.85
C SER A 876 -1.25 40.27 1.53
N ILE A 877 -2.06 39.94 2.54
CA ILE A 877 -3.53 39.90 2.44
C ILE A 877 -4.07 40.89 3.46
N ASN A 878 -4.83 41.86 2.97
CA ASN A 878 -5.50 42.84 3.82
C ASN A 878 -6.99 42.52 3.88
N MET A 879 -7.43 42.11 5.07
CA MET A 879 -8.79 41.69 5.35
C MET A 879 -9.65 42.89 5.80
N PRO A 880 -10.89 43.04 5.32
CA PRO A 880 -11.81 44.03 5.85
C PRO A 880 -11.98 43.87 7.38
N PRO A 881 -12.04 44.97 8.16
CA PRO A 881 -11.90 44.90 9.61
C PRO A 881 -13.13 44.38 10.35
N THR A 882 -14.30 44.32 9.71
CA THR A 882 -15.54 43.79 10.29
C THR A 882 -16.17 42.72 9.41
N GLU A 883 -16.92 41.79 10.01
CA GLU A 883 -17.63 40.73 9.26
C GLU A 883 -18.66 41.28 8.26
N GLU A 884 -19.36 42.36 8.62
CA GLU A 884 -20.32 42.99 7.71
C GLU A 884 -19.60 43.57 6.49
N GLN A 885 -18.46 44.23 6.70
CA GLN A 885 -17.62 44.72 5.61
C GLN A 885 -16.99 43.58 4.81
N ARG A 886 -16.69 42.42 5.41
CA ARG A 886 -16.14 41.26 4.68
C ARG A 886 -17.08 40.75 3.57
N LEU A 887 -18.38 41.03 3.67
CA LEU A 887 -19.36 40.67 2.64
C LEU A 887 -19.48 41.71 1.51
N THR A 888 -19.09 42.97 1.77
CA THR A 888 -19.29 44.09 0.83
C THR A 888 -18.01 44.70 0.28
N GLU A 889 -16.92 44.67 1.04
CA GLU A 889 -15.61 45.22 0.69
C GLU A 889 -14.68 44.10 0.22
N PRO A 890 -13.94 44.27 -0.90
CA PRO A 890 -13.06 43.23 -1.41
C PRO A 890 -11.84 43.03 -0.52
N VAL A 891 -11.38 41.79 -0.42
CA VAL A 891 -10.07 41.47 0.16
C VAL A 891 -8.97 41.95 -0.78
N MET A 892 -7.98 42.66 -0.25
CA MET A 892 -6.86 43.16 -1.07
C MET A 892 -5.67 42.22 -0.95
N VAL A 893 -5.14 41.79 -2.09
CA VAL A 893 -3.99 40.87 -2.17
C VAL A 893 -2.89 41.53 -2.98
N SER A 894 -1.66 41.53 -2.47
CA SER A 894 -0.51 42.10 -3.21
C SER A 894 0.81 41.41 -2.86
N PRO A 895 1.72 41.22 -3.82
CA PRO A 895 3.08 40.75 -3.52
C PRO A 895 3.77 41.70 -2.53
N SER A 896 4.32 41.15 -1.45
CA SER A 896 4.98 41.96 -0.42
C SER A 896 6.33 42.53 -0.87
N GLY A 897 6.97 41.90 -1.87
CA GLY A 897 8.35 42.15 -2.28
C GLY A 897 9.41 41.38 -1.47
N SER A 898 9.01 40.63 -0.44
CA SER A 898 9.92 39.76 0.31
C SER A 898 10.22 38.48 -0.46
N VAL A 899 11.50 38.21 -0.64
CA VAL A 899 12.00 37.02 -1.35
C VAL A 899 13.04 36.30 -0.48
N LEU A 900 12.81 35.01 -0.22
CA LEU A 900 13.80 34.12 0.40
C LEU A 900 14.22 33.04 -0.59
N MET A 901 15.42 32.48 -0.42
CA MET A 901 15.97 31.48 -1.35
C MET A 901 16.54 30.26 -0.61
N LEU A 902 16.16 29.09 -1.10
CA LEU A 902 16.64 27.78 -0.70
C LEU A 902 17.19 26.99 -1.90
N LYS A 903 17.98 25.95 -1.62
CA LYS A 903 18.45 25.01 -2.64
C LYS A 903 17.35 23.98 -2.91
N GLY A 904 16.95 23.83 -4.17
CA GLY A 904 15.92 22.87 -4.60
C GLY A 904 14.50 23.35 -4.34
N ALA A 905 13.52 22.64 -4.93
CA ALA A 905 12.11 23.00 -4.88
C ALA A 905 11.57 23.08 -3.44
N ILE A 906 10.72 24.06 -3.16
CA ILE A 906 10.09 24.20 -1.84
C ILE A 906 8.97 23.18 -1.68
N LEU A 907 8.92 22.48 -0.54
CA LEU A 907 7.95 21.43 -0.26
C LEU A 907 6.93 21.84 0.80
N THR A 908 7.37 22.48 1.89
CA THR A 908 6.49 22.81 3.00
C THR A 908 6.94 24.05 3.79
N PHE A 909 5.98 24.65 4.47
CA PHE A 909 6.11 25.82 5.32
C PHE A 909 5.49 25.52 6.69
N SER A 910 6.01 26.15 7.73
CA SER A 910 5.42 26.12 9.07
C SER A 910 5.85 27.34 9.87
N CYS A 911 5.10 27.68 10.91
CA CYS A 911 5.41 28.76 11.82
C CYS A 911 5.40 28.28 13.27
N LEU A 912 6.35 28.78 14.05
CA LEU A 912 6.43 28.57 15.48
C LEU A 912 6.43 29.93 16.19
N ASP A 913 5.92 29.96 17.41
CA ASP A 913 6.06 31.13 18.28
C ASP A 913 7.47 31.24 18.87
N CYS A 914 7.72 32.29 19.64
CA CYS A 914 9.00 32.51 20.31
C CYS A 914 9.35 31.43 21.36
N THR A 915 8.39 30.59 21.76
CA THR A 915 8.59 29.45 22.66
C THR A 915 8.83 28.13 21.94
N GLY A 916 8.78 28.12 20.60
CA GLY A 916 8.90 26.91 19.78
C GLY A 916 7.61 26.12 19.63
N THR A 917 6.46 26.66 20.07
CA THR A 917 5.15 26.02 19.92
C THR A 917 4.63 26.23 18.50
N TYR A 918 3.95 25.22 17.95
CA TYR A 918 3.38 25.29 16.60
C TYR A 918 2.25 26.32 16.52
N ILE A 919 2.34 27.25 15.57
CA ILE A 919 1.27 28.21 15.27
C ILE A 919 0.45 27.63 14.11
N HIS A 920 -0.76 27.18 14.42
CA HIS A 920 -1.70 26.73 13.41
C HIS A 920 -2.23 27.93 12.59
N PRO A 921 -2.50 27.75 11.29
CA PRO A 921 -3.24 28.74 10.52
C PRO A 921 -4.59 29.03 11.17
N PRO A 922 -5.05 30.30 11.19
CA PRO A 922 -6.38 30.60 11.68
C PRO A 922 -7.45 29.83 10.91
N TYR A 923 -8.49 29.39 11.63
CA TYR A 923 -9.62 28.68 11.05
C TYR A 923 -10.95 29.14 11.64
N GLU A 924 -12.01 28.93 10.90
CA GLU A 924 -13.38 29.10 11.37
C GLU A 924 -13.89 27.82 12.02
N ILE A 925 -14.54 27.91 13.19
CA ILE A 925 -15.21 26.74 13.79
C ILE A 925 -16.52 26.48 13.04
N TRP A 926 -16.70 25.25 12.57
CA TRP A 926 -17.94 24.85 11.91
C TRP A 926 -19.17 25.01 12.82
N ARG A 927 -20.24 25.56 12.26
CA ARG A 927 -21.57 25.62 12.86
C ARG A 927 -22.61 25.13 11.87
N ASP A 928 -23.70 24.60 12.38
CA ASP A 928 -24.83 24.20 11.55
C ASP A 928 -25.61 25.45 11.10
N PRO A 929 -25.58 25.83 9.81
CA PRO A 929 -26.27 27.03 9.33
C PRO A 929 -27.79 26.93 9.47
N ASN A 930 -28.33 25.72 9.67
CA ASN A 930 -29.77 25.47 9.80
C ASN A 930 -30.20 25.23 11.26
N SER A 931 -29.32 25.39 12.25
CA SER A 931 -29.68 25.25 13.66
C SER A 931 -30.67 26.32 14.10
N THR A 932 -31.78 25.90 14.72
CA THR A 932 -32.83 26.77 15.25
C THR A 932 -32.62 27.16 16.72
N GLU A 933 -31.62 26.58 17.40
CA GLU A 933 -31.40 26.75 18.85
C GLU A 933 -30.45 27.90 19.25
N GLU A 934 -29.76 28.55 18.30
CA GLU A 934 -28.80 29.62 18.63
C GLU A 934 -29.39 31.05 18.47
N ASN A 935 -29.22 31.87 19.50
CA ASN A 935 -29.57 33.31 19.54
C ASN A 935 -28.89 34.11 18.41
N GLU A 936 -29.47 35.22 17.95
CA GLU A 936 -28.87 36.05 16.88
C GLU A 936 -27.45 36.57 17.19
N ARG A 937 -27.11 36.77 18.47
CA ARG A 937 -25.75 37.17 18.91
C ARG A 937 -24.70 36.06 18.78
N THR A 938 -25.10 34.80 18.70
CA THR A 938 -24.22 33.61 18.55
C THR A 938 -23.98 33.21 17.08
N ARG A 939 -24.67 33.84 16.12
CA ARG A 939 -24.53 33.60 14.66
C ARG A 939 -23.28 34.23 14.01
N LYS A 940 -22.46 34.98 14.76
CA LYS A 940 -21.23 35.60 14.24
C LYS A 940 -20.14 34.55 13.98
N ARG A 941 -19.30 34.73 12.94
CA ARG A 941 -18.22 33.78 12.63
C ARG A 941 -17.31 33.67 13.84
N LYS A 942 -17.04 32.45 14.30
CA LYS A 942 -16.12 32.21 15.42
C LYS A 942 -14.77 31.82 14.86
N LEU A 943 -13.91 32.82 14.69
CA LEU A 943 -12.54 32.66 14.27
C LEU A 943 -11.68 32.23 15.46
N VAL A 944 -10.83 31.21 15.25
CA VAL A 944 -9.76 30.85 16.19
C VAL A 944 -8.46 31.39 15.61
N THR A 945 -7.85 32.35 16.31
CA THR A 945 -6.53 32.89 16.00
C THR A 945 -5.54 32.46 17.08
N PHE A 946 -4.32 32.14 16.65
CA PHE A 946 -3.23 31.76 17.54
C PHE A 946 -2.30 32.96 17.68
N SER A 947 -2.71 33.93 18.50
CA SER A 947 -1.89 35.10 18.80
C SER A 947 -0.80 34.72 19.82
N PRO A 948 0.46 35.16 19.67
CA PRO A 948 1.45 35.02 20.72
C PRO A 948 0.93 35.72 21.99
N SER A 949 1.07 35.03 23.13
CA SER A 949 0.56 35.45 24.42
C SER A 949 0.94 36.90 24.74
N SER A 950 -0.03 37.70 25.20
CA SER A 950 0.12 39.11 25.59
C SER A 950 0.94 39.32 26.87
N SER A 951 2.16 38.78 26.95
CA SER A 951 3.12 39.09 28.00
C SER A 951 3.90 40.36 27.58
N GLN A 952 3.71 41.43 28.34
CA GLN A 952 4.12 42.81 28.05
C GLN A 952 5.63 43.10 27.90
N ASP A 953 6.52 42.11 27.73
CA ASP A 953 7.98 42.33 27.74
C ASP A 953 8.79 41.67 26.60
N MET A 954 8.17 40.91 25.68
CA MET A 954 8.87 40.31 24.54
C MET A 954 8.10 40.63 23.27
N GLY A 955 8.73 41.25 22.27
CA GLY A 955 8.06 41.57 21.00
C GLY A 955 7.51 40.32 20.31
N ASP A 956 6.51 40.49 19.43
CA ASP A 956 5.91 39.42 18.62
C ASP A 956 6.98 38.82 17.69
N HIS A 957 7.69 37.80 18.16
CA HIS A 957 8.71 37.08 17.40
C HIS A 957 8.20 35.71 17.01
N GLN A 958 8.38 35.35 15.75
CA GLN A 958 8.00 34.06 15.18
C GLN A 958 9.20 33.40 14.50
N PHE A 959 9.19 32.07 14.42
CA PHE A 959 10.11 31.29 13.59
C PHE A 959 9.39 30.76 12.37
N ALA A 960 9.84 31.13 11.17
CA ALA A 960 9.38 30.53 9.93
C ALA A 960 10.28 29.35 9.55
N VAL A 961 9.69 28.17 9.46
CA VAL A 961 10.35 26.92 9.04
C VAL A 961 10.04 26.70 7.57
N ILE A 962 11.07 26.51 6.77
CA ILE A 962 10.97 26.28 5.32
C ILE A 962 11.77 25.04 4.97
N CYS A 963 11.13 24.06 4.35
CA CYS A 963 11.80 22.86 3.86
C CYS A 963 11.72 22.78 2.33
N SER A 964 12.87 22.54 1.71
CA SER A 964 13.00 22.23 0.29
C SER A 964 13.37 20.76 0.07
N GLU A 965 13.45 20.33 -1.19
CA GLU A 965 13.95 19.03 -1.61
C GLU A 965 15.33 18.66 -1.05
N LYS A 966 16.14 19.65 -0.66
CA LYS A 966 17.57 19.47 -0.32
C LYS A 966 17.94 19.96 1.07
N GLN A 967 17.22 20.93 1.63
CA GLN A 967 17.58 21.56 2.89
C GLN A 967 16.35 22.07 3.66
N ALA A 968 16.47 22.16 4.98
CA ALA A 968 15.57 22.91 5.83
C ALA A 968 16.26 24.17 6.37
N LYS A 969 15.51 25.24 6.53
CA LYS A 969 15.96 26.49 7.16
C LYS A 969 14.91 27.02 8.13
N VAL A 970 15.38 27.65 9.19
CA VAL A 970 14.53 28.37 10.15
C VAL A 970 14.94 29.84 10.19
N PHE A 971 13.98 30.72 9.95
CA PHE A 971 14.16 32.17 9.93
C PHE A 971 13.44 32.81 11.11
N SER A 972 14.11 33.72 11.80
CA SER A 972 13.48 34.60 12.78
C SER A 972 12.74 35.74 12.07
N LEU A 973 11.48 35.97 12.42
CA LEU A 973 10.65 37.07 11.94
C LEU A 973 10.44 38.11 13.05
N PRO A 974 10.31 39.41 12.71
CA PRO A 974 10.30 39.99 11.36
C PRO A 974 11.69 40.21 10.74
N SER A 975 12.79 39.89 11.45
CA SER A 975 14.14 40.20 10.98
C SER A 975 14.55 39.47 9.68
N GLN A 976 13.85 38.38 9.35
CA GLN A 976 14.17 37.42 8.28
C GLN A 976 15.60 36.88 8.39
N THR A 977 16.14 36.80 9.61
CA THR A 977 17.47 36.26 9.87
C THR A 977 17.42 34.74 9.89
N CYS A 978 18.17 34.08 9.03
CA CYS A 978 18.31 32.62 9.06
C CYS A 978 19.09 32.20 10.30
N LEU A 979 18.44 31.48 11.22
CA LEU A 979 19.03 31.01 12.47
C LEU A 979 19.65 29.63 12.31
N TYR A 980 18.89 28.71 11.72
CA TYR A 980 19.30 27.32 11.54
C TYR A 980 19.22 26.91 10.07
N VAL A 981 20.17 26.09 9.65
CA VAL A 981 20.24 25.50 8.31
C VAL A 981 20.64 24.04 8.45
N HIS A 982 19.90 23.14 7.81
CA HIS A 982 20.23 21.73 7.75
C HIS A 982 20.15 21.23 6.30
N ASN A 983 21.27 20.72 5.78
CA ASN A 983 21.31 20.09 4.46
C ASN A 983 20.87 18.64 4.62
N ILE A 984 19.63 18.33 4.18
CA ILE A 984 19.00 17.03 4.43
C ILE A 984 19.63 15.94 3.56
N THR A 985 19.83 16.24 2.27
CA THR A 985 20.38 15.28 1.32
C THR A 985 21.12 15.98 0.19
N GLU A 986 22.33 15.51 -0.12
CA GLU A 986 23.12 15.99 -1.27
C GLU A 986 22.86 15.12 -2.52
N THR A 987 22.82 13.80 -2.35
CA THR A 987 22.79 12.80 -3.43
C THR A 987 21.38 12.42 -3.91
N SER A 988 20.36 12.66 -3.09
CA SER A 988 18.94 12.40 -3.37
C SER A 988 18.11 13.66 -3.13
N PHE A 989 16.78 13.58 -3.18
CA PHE A 989 15.85 14.67 -2.90
C PHE A 989 14.65 14.18 -2.09
N LEU A 990 14.05 15.08 -1.31
CA LEU A 990 12.82 14.78 -0.57
C LEU A 990 11.63 14.70 -1.51
N LEU A 991 10.76 13.72 -1.26
CA LEU A 991 9.45 13.55 -1.91
C LEU A 991 8.33 14.18 -1.08
N ARG A 992 8.45 14.09 0.25
CA ARG A 992 7.48 14.66 1.19
C ARG A 992 8.21 15.22 2.40
N ALA A 993 7.73 16.36 2.89
CA ALA A 993 8.16 16.96 4.13
C ALA A 993 6.92 17.54 4.81
N ASP A 994 6.68 17.15 6.07
CA ASP A 994 5.54 17.60 6.85
C ASP A 994 6.03 18.03 8.24
N VAL A 995 5.46 19.12 8.75
CA VAL A 995 5.66 19.52 10.13
C VAL A 995 4.56 18.92 10.97
N VAL A 996 4.93 18.07 11.92
CA VAL A 996 4.00 17.29 12.74
C VAL A 996 4.30 17.45 14.21
N THR A 997 3.31 17.13 15.04
CA THR A 997 3.43 17.14 16.50
C THR A 997 3.56 15.72 17.06
N LEU A 998 4.50 15.54 17.99
CA LEU A 998 4.74 14.30 18.72
C LEU A 998 5.18 14.62 20.15
N CYS A 999 4.57 13.98 21.15
CA CYS A 999 4.88 14.21 22.57
C CYS A 999 4.87 15.71 22.96
N ASN A 1000 3.87 16.47 22.49
CA ASN A 1000 3.74 17.93 22.67
C ASN A 1000 4.90 18.76 22.12
N SER A 1001 5.72 18.18 21.24
CA SER A 1001 6.84 18.86 20.58
C SER A 1001 6.62 18.88 19.07
N VAL A 1002 7.23 19.86 18.40
CA VAL A 1002 7.09 20.06 16.96
C VAL A 1002 8.34 19.54 16.26
N LEU A 1003 8.17 18.84 15.15
CA LEU A 1003 9.27 18.28 14.38
C LEU A 1003 8.99 18.31 12.88
N LEU A 1004 10.05 18.21 12.10
CA LEU A 1004 10.01 18.06 10.65
C LEU A 1004 10.23 16.59 10.29
N ALA A 1005 9.21 15.94 9.72
CA ALA A 1005 9.28 14.58 9.20
C ALA A 1005 9.48 14.62 7.68
N CYS A 1006 10.45 13.85 7.19
CA CYS A 1006 10.89 13.87 5.79
C CYS A 1006 10.92 12.46 5.21
N PHE A 1007 10.44 12.31 3.99
CA PHE A 1007 10.59 11.09 3.19
C PHE A 1007 11.37 11.39 1.91
N CYS A 1008 12.44 10.64 1.69
CA CYS A 1008 13.40 10.85 0.60
C CYS A 1008 13.19 9.85 -0.54
N ALA A 1009 13.46 10.25 -1.78
CA ALA A 1009 13.31 9.41 -2.96
C ALA A 1009 14.12 8.11 -2.93
N ASN A 1010 15.23 8.10 -2.17
CA ASN A 1010 16.06 6.92 -1.97
C ASN A 1010 15.55 5.98 -0.85
N GLY A 1011 14.37 6.24 -0.27
CA GLY A 1011 13.76 5.38 0.73
C GLY A 1011 13.94 5.78 2.18
N HIS A 1012 14.73 6.82 2.44
CA HIS A 1012 15.00 7.25 3.81
C HIS A 1012 13.82 8.00 4.42
N ILE A 1013 13.47 7.64 5.66
CA ILE A 1013 12.60 8.43 6.52
C ILE A 1013 13.48 9.10 7.57
N MET A 1014 13.36 10.42 7.67
CA MET A 1014 14.12 11.24 8.60
C MET A 1014 13.19 12.06 9.48
N THR A 1015 13.58 12.28 10.73
CA THR A 1015 12.89 13.16 11.67
C THR A 1015 13.89 14.14 12.23
N ILE A 1016 13.56 15.42 12.18
CA ILE A 1016 14.43 16.52 12.57
C ILE A 1016 13.67 17.40 13.58
N SER A 1017 14.29 17.72 14.71
CA SER A 1017 13.72 18.61 15.72
C SER A 1017 13.55 20.05 15.22
N LEU A 1018 12.58 20.77 15.78
CA LEU A 1018 12.38 22.19 15.54
C LEU A 1018 12.39 22.96 16.87
N PRO A 1019 12.90 24.21 16.88
CA PRO A 1019 13.44 24.97 15.74
C PRO A 1019 14.92 24.66 15.38
N SER A 1020 15.66 23.90 16.19
CA SER A 1020 17.13 23.77 16.07
C SER A 1020 17.63 23.01 14.84
N LEU A 1021 16.74 22.30 14.14
CA LEU A 1021 17.06 21.41 13.02
C LEU A 1021 18.06 20.29 13.36
N ARG A 1022 18.06 19.80 14.61
CA ARG A 1022 18.88 18.66 15.02
C ARG A 1022 18.23 17.35 14.55
N PRO A 1023 18.93 16.48 13.80
CA PRO A 1023 18.42 15.16 13.41
C PRO A 1023 18.14 14.27 14.61
N LEU A 1024 16.99 13.60 14.60
CA LEU A 1024 16.52 12.68 15.63
C LEU A 1024 16.43 11.24 15.12
N LEU A 1025 16.07 11.06 13.84
CA LEU A 1025 15.91 9.77 13.18
C LEU A 1025 16.42 9.86 11.74
N ASP A 1026 17.10 8.81 11.28
CA ASP A 1026 17.43 8.58 9.86
C ASP A 1026 17.48 7.06 9.60
N VAL A 1027 16.49 6.55 8.87
CA VAL A 1027 16.34 5.12 8.61
C VAL A 1027 16.07 4.89 7.12
N ASN A 1028 16.85 4.01 6.49
CA ASN A 1028 16.53 3.47 5.17
C ASN A 1028 15.37 2.48 5.30
N TYR A 1029 14.15 2.94 5.01
CA TYR A 1029 12.92 2.17 5.22
C TYR A 1029 12.47 1.44 3.94
N LEU A 1030 12.50 2.11 2.79
CA LEU A 1030 12.06 1.55 1.50
C LEU A 1030 13.18 1.61 0.46
N PRO A 1031 13.95 0.53 0.24
CA PRO A 1031 15.11 0.59 -0.66
C PRO A 1031 14.78 0.97 -2.11
N LEU A 1032 13.50 0.86 -2.51
CA LEU A 1032 12.98 1.28 -3.80
C LEU A 1032 11.66 2.04 -3.60
N THR A 1033 11.62 3.29 -4.06
CA THR A 1033 10.41 4.12 -4.06
C THR A 1033 9.88 4.22 -5.49
N ASP A 1034 8.64 3.79 -5.71
CA ASP A 1034 7.93 4.00 -6.96
C ASP A 1034 7.07 5.28 -6.91
N MET A 1035 6.49 5.64 -8.06
CA MET A 1035 5.63 6.83 -8.17
C MET A 1035 4.34 6.74 -7.36
N ARG A 1036 3.85 5.53 -7.07
CA ARG A 1036 2.64 5.32 -6.29
C ARG A 1036 2.88 5.70 -4.83
N ILE A 1037 3.98 5.21 -4.26
CA ILE A 1037 4.41 5.57 -2.90
C ILE A 1037 4.70 7.06 -2.87
N ALA A 1038 5.46 7.60 -3.83
CA ALA A 1038 5.80 9.02 -3.88
C ALA A 1038 4.57 9.96 -3.85
N ARG A 1039 3.46 9.58 -4.52
CA ARG A 1039 2.22 10.37 -4.59
C ARG A 1039 1.29 10.21 -3.39
N THR A 1040 1.47 9.16 -2.59
CA THR A 1040 0.53 8.79 -1.51
C THR A 1040 1.16 8.79 -0.12
N PHE A 1041 2.47 9.04 -0.03
CA PHE A 1041 3.13 9.12 1.27
C PHE A 1041 2.72 10.39 2.01
N CYS A 1042 2.19 10.25 3.22
CA CYS A 1042 1.87 11.37 4.10
C CYS A 1042 2.24 11.06 5.55
N PHE A 1043 2.78 12.07 6.25
CA PHE A 1043 2.92 12.05 7.70
C PHE A 1043 1.74 12.77 8.35
N THR A 1044 1.47 12.45 9.61
CA THR A 1044 0.49 13.15 10.43
C THR A 1044 0.93 13.18 11.89
N ASN A 1045 0.16 13.84 12.75
CA ASN A 1045 0.45 13.95 14.18
C ASN A 1045 0.50 12.59 14.88
N GLY A 1046 1.05 12.57 16.11
CA GLY A 1046 1.17 11.34 16.91
C GLY A 1046 2.18 10.34 16.36
N GLY A 1047 3.09 10.81 15.48
CA GLY A 1047 4.14 9.97 14.90
C GLY A 1047 3.61 8.95 13.89
N GLN A 1048 2.46 9.21 13.25
CA GLN A 1048 1.86 8.30 12.28
C GLN A 1048 2.20 8.71 10.84
N ALA A 1049 2.20 7.74 9.93
CA ALA A 1049 2.30 7.98 8.50
C ALA A 1049 1.62 6.84 7.73
N LEU A 1050 1.33 7.08 6.45
CA LEU A 1050 0.84 6.04 5.56
C LEU A 1050 1.36 6.21 4.15
N TYR A 1051 1.21 5.15 3.36
CA TYR A 1051 1.41 5.16 1.92
C TYR A 1051 0.65 4.01 1.28
N LEU A 1052 0.41 4.10 -0.03
CA LEU A 1052 -0.21 3.04 -0.81
C LEU A 1052 0.85 1.99 -1.22
N ALA A 1053 0.89 0.86 -0.51
CA ALA A 1053 1.93 -0.17 -0.69
C ALA A 1053 1.72 -1.05 -1.92
N SER A 1054 0.48 -1.14 -2.41
CA SER A 1054 0.11 -1.79 -3.67
C SER A 1054 -1.09 -1.03 -4.25
N PRO A 1055 -1.50 -1.23 -5.52
CA PRO A 1055 -2.68 -0.56 -6.07
C PRO A 1055 -3.97 -0.79 -5.27
N THR A 1056 -3.98 -1.80 -4.38
CA THR A 1056 -5.14 -2.26 -3.64
C THR A 1056 -4.98 -2.19 -2.11
N GLU A 1057 -3.82 -1.76 -1.60
CA GLU A 1057 -3.54 -1.79 -0.16
C GLU A 1057 -2.82 -0.55 0.35
N ILE A 1058 -3.34 -0.01 1.45
CA ILE A 1058 -2.71 1.07 2.24
C ILE A 1058 -1.89 0.43 3.35
N GLN A 1059 -0.66 0.90 3.53
CA GLN A 1059 0.20 0.56 4.66
C GLN A 1059 0.30 1.75 5.60
N ARG A 1060 -0.13 1.57 6.86
CA ARG A 1060 0.16 2.50 7.94
C ARG A 1060 1.47 2.13 8.63
N ILE A 1061 2.21 3.14 9.04
CA ILE A 1061 3.44 3.03 9.81
C ILE A 1061 3.41 4.04 10.95
N THR A 1062 4.21 3.79 11.97
CA THR A 1062 4.51 4.79 13.00
C THR A 1062 6.02 4.96 13.09
N HIS A 1063 6.45 6.17 13.43
CA HIS A 1063 7.83 6.51 13.77
C HIS A 1063 7.99 6.87 15.26
N SER A 1064 6.95 6.65 16.08
CA SER A 1064 6.96 6.83 17.53
C SER A 1064 7.31 5.53 18.25
N GLN A 1065 8.31 5.59 19.15
CA GLN A 1065 8.69 4.45 19.99
C GLN A 1065 7.52 4.02 20.92
N GLU A 1066 6.81 4.98 21.52
CA GLU A 1066 5.67 4.72 22.41
C GLU A 1066 4.55 3.93 21.70
N MET A 1067 4.26 4.31 20.45
CA MET A 1067 3.27 3.60 19.65
C MET A 1067 3.76 2.20 19.25
N CYS A 1068 5.06 2.05 18.91
CA CYS A 1068 5.62 0.73 18.61
C CYS A 1068 5.59 -0.21 19.82
N ASP A 1069 5.80 0.30 21.03
CA ASP A 1069 5.69 -0.48 22.27
C ASP A 1069 4.23 -0.90 22.54
N SER A 1070 3.29 0.01 22.32
CA SER A 1070 1.84 -0.24 22.48
C SER A 1070 1.28 -1.19 21.41
N LEU A 1071 1.94 -1.33 20.26
CA LEU A 1071 1.46 -2.12 19.11
C LEU A 1071 1.23 -3.59 19.46
N GLN A 1072 2.02 -4.17 20.37
CA GLN A 1072 1.81 -5.54 20.84
C GLN A 1072 0.49 -5.69 21.59
N GLU A 1073 0.05 -4.69 22.34
CA GLU A 1073 -1.21 -4.74 23.09
C GLU A 1073 -2.42 -4.57 22.17
N MET A 1074 -2.28 -3.72 21.15
CA MET A 1074 -3.36 -3.42 20.20
C MET A 1074 -3.61 -4.51 19.16
N LEU A 1075 -2.62 -5.35 18.84
CA LEU A 1075 -2.81 -6.48 17.93
C LEU A 1075 -3.76 -7.52 18.56
N GLY A 1076 -4.74 -7.96 17.76
CA GLY A 1076 -5.65 -9.05 18.11
C GLY A 1076 -4.97 -10.41 18.12
N ASP A 1077 -5.59 -11.35 18.83
CA ASP A 1077 -5.17 -12.75 18.87
C ASP A 1077 -5.81 -13.51 17.70
N LEU A 1078 -4.98 -14.11 16.86
CA LEU A 1078 -5.44 -14.90 15.70
C LEU A 1078 -6.00 -16.26 16.12
N PHE A 1079 -5.45 -16.84 17.19
CA PHE A 1079 -5.78 -18.18 17.66
C PHE A 1079 -6.35 -18.11 19.07
N SER A 1080 -7.43 -18.84 19.29
CA SER A 1080 -8.04 -19.04 20.61
C SER A 1080 -8.30 -20.51 20.85
N LEU A 1081 -8.40 -20.94 22.11
CA LEU A 1081 -8.77 -22.32 22.41
C LEU A 1081 -10.26 -22.52 22.12
N VAL A 1082 -10.57 -23.08 20.93
CA VAL A 1082 -11.92 -23.44 20.52
C VAL A 1082 -12.07 -24.95 20.64
N GLN A 1083 -13.19 -25.41 21.18
CA GLN A 1083 -13.47 -26.84 21.21
C GLN A 1083 -13.78 -27.33 19.79
N THR A 1084 -13.02 -28.32 19.32
CA THR A 1084 -13.32 -29.01 18.07
C THR A 1084 -14.70 -29.68 18.18
N PRO A 1085 -15.59 -29.52 17.18
CA PRO A 1085 -16.84 -30.28 17.12
C PRO A 1085 -16.57 -31.78 17.31
N GLU A 1086 -17.50 -32.50 17.95
CA GLU A 1086 -17.38 -33.95 18.12
C GLU A 1086 -17.82 -34.66 16.83
N ALA A 1087 -17.10 -35.73 16.46
CA ALA A 1087 -17.51 -36.61 15.38
C ALA A 1087 -18.85 -37.28 15.72
N GLN A 1088 -19.74 -37.44 14.75
CA GLN A 1088 -21.00 -38.16 14.92
C GLN A 1088 -20.74 -39.64 15.25
N ASN A 1089 -21.31 -40.10 16.38
CA ASN A 1089 -21.18 -41.48 16.86
C ASN A 1089 -21.51 -42.52 15.78
N LYS A 1090 -20.53 -43.38 15.47
CA LYS A 1090 -20.77 -44.60 14.68
C LYS A 1090 -21.64 -45.52 15.54
N GLY A 1091 -22.87 -45.79 15.11
CA GLY A 1091 -23.80 -46.63 15.87
C GLY A 1091 -23.19 -47.98 16.27
N PHE A 1092 -23.55 -48.45 17.46
CA PHE A 1092 -23.13 -49.71 18.10
C PHE A 1092 -23.05 -50.93 17.15
N LEU A 1093 -23.96 -51.03 16.17
CA LEU A 1093 -24.01 -52.15 15.21
C LEU A 1093 -22.85 -52.19 14.21
N THR A 1094 -22.17 -51.06 13.95
CA THR A 1094 -20.99 -51.02 13.06
C THR A 1094 -19.74 -51.59 13.72
N VAL A 1095 -19.63 -51.48 15.05
CA VAL A 1095 -18.52 -52.01 15.85
C VAL A 1095 -18.66 -53.53 16.05
N LEU A 1096 -19.90 -54.04 16.09
CA LEU A 1096 -20.18 -55.45 16.37
C LEU A 1096 -19.99 -56.39 15.16
N PHE A 1097 -20.05 -55.87 13.92
CA PHE A 1097 -19.94 -56.66 12.68
C PHE A 1097 -18.77 -56.25 11.76
N GLY A 1098 -18.08 -55.15 12.06
CA GLY A 1098 -16.84 -54.76 11.38
C GLY A 1098 -15.65 -55.27 12.18
N GLY A 1099 -14.93 -56.27 11.65
CA GLY A 1099 -13.70 -56.78 12.28
C GLY A 1099 -12.77 -55.64 12.69
N SER A 1100 -12.17 -55.78 13.88
CA SER A 1100 -11.23 -54.84 14.52
C SER A 1100 -10.58 -53.88 13.54
N ALA A 1101 -11.09 -52.65 13.44
CA ALA A 1101 -10.39 -51.58 12.76
C ALA A 1101 -9.13 -51.29 13.58
N GLN A 1102 -8.02 -51.94 13.25
CA GLN A 1102 -6.72 -51.53 13.78
C GLN A 1102 -6.53 -50.06 13.39
N ASN A 1103 -6.40 -49.18 14.40
CA ASN A 1103 -6.03 -47.78 14.21
C ASN A 1103 -4.89 -47.71 13.20
N PHE A 1104 -5.08 -46.97 12.10
CA PHE A 1104 -4.06 -46.83 11.08
C PHE A 1104 -2.97 -45.88 11.60
N ASP A 1105 -1.88 -46.45 12.11
CA ASP A 1105 -0.78 -45.65 12.61
C ASP A 1105 0.13 -45.17 11.46
N ARG A 1106 -0.04 -43.90 11.08
CA ARG A 1106 0.81 -43.23 10.07
C ARG A 1106 2.26 -43.13 10.54
N GLU A 1107 2.53 -43.08 11.85
CA GLU A 1107 3.90 -43.04 12.38
C GLU A 1107 4.63 -44.35 12.12
N GLU A 1108 3.97 -45.50 12.30
CA GLU A 1108 4.54 -46.80 11.98
C GLU A 1108 4.92 -46.90 10.50
N LEU A 1109 4.19 -46.24 9.59
CA LEU A 1109 4.44 -46.35 8.16
C LEU A 1109 5.44 -45.33 7.61
N PHE A 1110 5.35 -44.09 8.06
CA PHE A 1110 6.11 -42.96 7.52
C PHE A 1110 7.28 -42.53 8.41
N GLY A 1111 7.30 -42.98 9.66
CA GLY A 1111 8.36 -42.70 10.61
C GLY A 1111 9.71 -43.22 10.14
N GLU A 1112 10.78 -42.60 10.66
CA GLU A 1112 12.16 -42.91 10.27
C GLU A 1112 12.50 -44.40 10.48
N ALA A 1113 11.93 -45.04 11.51
CA ALA A 1113 12.23 -46.43 11.88
C ALA A 1113 11.89 -47.44 10.76
N THR A 1114 10.84 -47.18 9.99
CA THR A 1114 10.30 -48.10 8.97
C THR A 1114 10.49 -47.58 7.55
N ALA A 1115 10.26 -46.29 7.33
CA ALA A 1115 10.43 -45.66 6.02
C ALA A 1115 11.88 -45.30 5.71
N GLY A 1116 12.74 -45.20 6.74
CA GLY A 1116 14.09 -44.68 6.61
C GLY A 1116 14.14 -43.17 6.40
N LYS A 1117 15.36 -42.63 6.24
CA LYS A 1117 15.56 -41.21 5.91
C LYS A 1117 15.40 -40.96 4.43
N ALA A 1118 14.70 -39.88 4.08
CA ALA A 1118 14.74 -39.35 2.73
C ALA A 1118 16.16 -38.92 2.34
N SER A 1119 16.43 -38.88 1.03
CA SER A 1119 17.70 -38.37 0.53
C SER A 1119 17.88 -36.91 0.92
N ARG A 1120 19.01 -36.57 1.56
CA ARG A 1120 19.37 -35.17 1.87
C ARG A 1120 19.55 -34.30 0.63
N SER A 1121 19.70 -34.90 -0.55
CA SER A 1121 19.76 -34.17 -1.82
C SER A 1121 18.38 -33.74 -2.33
N LEU A 1122 17.29 -34.30 -1.81
CA LEU A 1122 15.93 -34.05 -2.30
C LEU A 1122 15.32 -32.79 -1.69
N ALA A 1123 15.53 -32.57 -0.39
CA ALA A 1123 15.13 -31.33 0.26
C ALA A 1123 16.10 -30.94 1.38
N GLN A 1124 16.17 -29.64 1.64
CA GLN A 1124 16.98 -29.03 2.68
C GLN A 1124 16.08 -28.39 3.74
N HIS A 1125 16.23 -28.84 5.00
CA HIS A 1125 15.60 -28.20 6.15
C HIS A 1125 16.35 -26.92 6.53
N ILE A 1126 15.61 -25.85 6.77
CA ILE A 1126 16.12 -24.53 7.16
C ILE A 1126 15.34 -24.12 8.43
N PRO A 1127 15.98 -24.06 9.60
CA PRO A 1127 15.33 -23.58 10.83
C PRO A 1127 15.03 -22.08 10.72
N GLY A 1128 13.92 -21.64 11.31
CA GLY A 1128 13.54 -20.22 11.34
C GLY A 1128 14.53 -19.33 12.12
N PRO A 1129 14.42 -17.99 11.98
CA PRO A 1129 15.39 -17.01 12.49
C PRO A 1129 15.57 -16.93 14.02
N GLY A 1130 14.90 -17.77 14.81
CA GLY A 1130 15.02 -17.81 16.28
C GLY A 1130 16.32 -18.41 16.85
N GLY A 1131 17.28 -18.84 16.01
CA GLY A 1131 18.55 -19.44 16.46
C GLY A 1131 18.38 -20.77 17.22
N ILE A 1132 19.43 -21.57 17.39
CA ILE A 1132 19.31 -22.93 17.96
C ILE A 1132 18.77 -22.95 19.41
N GLU A 1133 18.96 -21.87 20.19
CA GLU A 1133 18.41 -21.74 21.55
C GLU A 1133 16.96 -21.25 21.59
N GLY A 1134 16.56 -20.31 20.72
CA GLY A 1134 15.15 -19.91 20.56
C GLY A 1134 14.32 -20.95 19.78
N VAL A 1135 14.95 -21.74 18.91
CA VAL A 1135 14.37 -22.91 18.22
C VAL A 1135 14.16 -24.06 19.19
N LYS A 1136 15.05 -24.31 20.16
CA LYS A 1136 14.75 -25.27 21.23
C LYS A 1136 13.62 -24.77 22.12
N GLY A 1137 13.51 -23.48 22.44
CA GLY A 1137 12.39 -22.94 23.24
C GLY A 1137 11.05 -22.89 22.50
N ALA A 1138 11.03 -22.43 21.24
CA ALA A 1138 9.81 -22.23 20.46
C ALA A 1138 9.38 -23.45 19.65
N ALA A 1139 10.30 -24.28 19.15
CA ALA A 1139 9.94 -25.55 18.51
C ALA A 1139 9.67 -26.66 19.54
N SER A 1140 10.36 -26.74 20.69
CA SER A 1140 9.90 -27.64 21.78
C SER A 1140 8.68 -27.11 22.52
N GLY A 1141 8.50 -25.78 22.53
CA GLY A 1141 7.29 -25.10 23.01
C GLY A 1141 6.10 -25.44 22.12
N VAL A 1142 6.12 -25.08 20.83
CA VAL A 1142 4.99 -25.30 19.91
C VAL A 1142 4.85 -26.75 19.47
N ALA A 1143 5.92 -27.48 19.12
CA ALA A 1143 5.77 -28.90 18.81
C ALA A 1143 5.45 -29.71 20.08
N GLY A 1144 5.95 -29.30 21.25
CA GLY A 1144 5.55 -29.89 22.52
C GLY A 1144 4.13 -29.50 22.96
N ASP A 1145 3.66 -28.28 22.69
CA ASP A 1145 2.28 -27.82 22.92
C ASP A 1145 1.32 -28.44 21.93
N LEU A 1146 1.73 -28.59 20.67
CA LEU A 1146 1.01 -29.32 19.63
C LEU A 1146 0.88 -30.77 20.05
N HIS A 1147 1.98 -31.41 20.45
CA HIS A 1147 1.99 -32.76 20.99
C HIS A 1147 1.15 -32.89 22.27
N ARG A 1148 1.21 -31.92 23.20
CA ARG A 1148 0.38 -31.88 24.42
C ARG A 1148 -1.11 -31.72 24.09
N ALA A 1149 -1.47 -30.81 23.19
CA ALA A 1149 -2.84 -30.60 22.75
C ALA A 1149 -3.39 -31.84 22.06
N ARG A 1150 -2.52 -32.53 21.29
CA ARG A 1150 -2.82 -33.81 20.66
C ARG A 1150 -3.05 -34.93 21.68
N ILE A 1151 -2.15 -35.09 22.65
CA ILE A 1151 -2.29 -36.06 23.75
C ILE A 1151 -3.57 -35.80 24.54
N ALA A 1152 -3.87 -34.54 24.88
CA ALA A 1152 -5.09 -34.19 25.61
C ALA A 1152 -6.37 -34.55 24.83
N LEU A 1153 -6.32 -34.41 23.49
CA LEU A 1153 -7.40 -34.84 22.62
C LEU A 1153 -7.53 -36.37 22.56
N ASP A 1154 -6.41 -37.09 22.45
CA ASP A 1154 -6.35 -38.55 22.44
C ASP A 1154 -6.83 -39.15 23.78
N GLU A 1155 -6.38 -38.61 24.91
CA GLU A 1155 -6.81 -39.00 26.27
C GLU A 1155 -8.31 -38.78 26.47
N ARG A 1156 -8.85 -37.68 25.94
CA ARG A 1156 -10.31 -37.43 25.96
C ARG A 1156 -11.05 -38.47 25.13
N GLY A 1157 -10.56 -38.78 23.93
CA GLY A 1157 -11.12 -39.83 23.08
C GLY A 1157 -11.13 -41.20 23.77
N GLN A 1158 -10.05 -41.54 24.47
CA GLN A 1158 -9.94 -42.80 25.23
C GLN A 1158 -10.93 -42.86 26.41
N ARG A 1159 -11.00 -41.81 27.23
CA ARG A 1159 -11.96 -41.75 28.35
C ARG A 1159 -13.41 -41.81 27.88
N LEU A 1160 -13.69 -41.28 26.69
CA LEU A 1160 -15.01 -41.41 26.06
C LEU A 1160 -15.30 -42.84 25.63
N GLY A 1161 -14.34 -43.54 25.03
CA GLY A 1161 -14.48 -44.98 24.74
C GLY A 1161 -14.78 -45.79 26.00
N GLU A 1162 -14.08 -45.52 27.11
CA GLU A 1162 -14.34 -46.16 28.40
C GLU A 1162 -15.74 -45.82 28.96
N LEU A 1163 -16.20 -44.58 28.78
CA LEU A 1163 -17.55 -44.17 29.17
C LEU A 1163 -18.62 -44.85 28.31
N GLU A 1164 -18.36 -45.07 27.02
CA GLU A 1164 -19.25 -45.81 26.11
C GLU A 1164 -19.32 -47.28 26.50
N ASP A 1165 -18.18 -47.92 26.79
CA ASP A 1165 -18.12 -49.31 27.23
C ASP A 1165 -18.87 -49.51 28.56
N THR A 1166 -18.68 -48.59 29.52
CA THR A 1166 -19.41 -48.62 30.79
C THR A 1166 -20.91 -48.38 30.61
N THR A 1167 -21.30 -47.48 29.71
CA THR A 1167 -22.71 -47.22 29.39
C THR A 1167 -23.34 -48.43 28.69
N ALA A 1168 -22.63 -49.09 27.77
CA ALA A 1168 -23.09 -50.30 27.10
C ALA A 1168 -23.22 -51.48 28.08
N ALA A 1169 -22.26 -51.64 29.00
CA ALA A 1169 -22.34 -52.62 30.08
C ALA A 1169 -23.53 -52.34 31.01
N MET A 1170 -23.82 -51.07 31.31
CA MET A 1170 -24.97 -50.66 32.10
C MET A 1170 -26.29 -50.96 31.38
N MET A 1171 -26.39 -50.69 30.07
CA MET A 1171 -27.57 -51.04 29.27
C MET A 1171 -27.81 -52.56 29.24
N SER A 1172 -26.77 -53.35 29.00
CA SER A 1172 -26.86 -54.82 29.03
C SER A 1172 -27.31 -55.34 30.40
N SER A 1173 -26.78 -54.74 31.48
CA SER A 1173 -27.19 -55.06 32.85
C SER A 1173 -28.65 -54.67 33.13
N ALA A 1174 -29.11 -53.54 32.59
CA ALA A 1174 -30.50 -53.09 32.70
C ALA A 1174 -31.46 -54.01 31.93
N GLU A 1175 -31.09 -54.46 30.73
CA GLU A 1175 -31.87 -55.46 29.98
C GLU A 1175 -31.94 -56.80 30.71
N ALA A 1176 -30.82 -57.28 31.26
CA ALA A 1176 -30.77 -58.50 32.06
C ALA A 1176 -31.64 -58.39 33.32
N PHE A 1177 -31.58 -57.24 34.02
CA PHE A 1177 -32.42 -56.97 35.18
C PHE A 1177 -33.91 -56.92 34.81
N SER A 1178 -34.26 -56.24 33.72
CA SER A 1178 -35.64 -56.16 33.19
C SER A 1178 -36.19 -57.56 32.89
N LYS A 1179 -35.39 -58.41 32.23
CA LYS A 1179 -35.76 -59.80 31.95
C LYS A 1179 -35.95 -60.60 33.23
N HIS A 1180 -35.05 -60.45 34.20
CA HIS A 1180 -35.15 -61.16 35.49
C HIS A 1180 -36.36 -60.71 36.31
N ALA A 1181 -36.66 -59.40 36.32
CA ALA A 1181 -37.84 -58.84 36.96
C ALA A 1181 -39.14 -59.35 36.29
N HIS A 1182 -39.13 -59.50 34.96
CA HIS A 1182 -40.25 -60.07 34.21
C HIS A 1182 -40.47 -61.55 34.54
N GLU A 1183 -39.40 -62.35 34.61
CA GLU A 1183 -39.45 -63.75 35.04
C GLU A 1183 -39.93 -63.90 36.49
N LEU A 1184 -39.45 -63.03 37.39
CA LEU A 1184 -39.89 -62.98 38.78
C LEU A 1184 -41.39 -62.64 38.87
N MET A 1185 -41.84 -61.63 38.13
CA MET A 1185 -43.26 -61.25 38.05
C MET A 1185 -44.12 -62.43 37.57
N LEU A 1186 -43.70 -63.15 36.52
CA LEU A 1186 -44.39 -64.35 36.06
C LEU A 1186 -44.44 -65.45 37.12
N LYS A 1187 -43.36 -65.63 37.89
CA LYS A 1187 -43.28 -66.63 38.97
C LYS A 1187 -44.17 -66.31 40.17
N TYR A 1188 -44.47 -65.03 40.41
CA TYR A 1188 -45.36 -64.58 41.49
C TYR A 1188 -46.77 -64.23 41.02
N LYS A 1189 -47.03 -64.24 39.70
CA LYS A 1189 -48.34 -63.92 39.11
C LYS A 1189 -49.47 -64.79 39.66
N ASP A 1190 -49.17 -66.03 40.03
CA ASP A 1190 -50.14 -67.01 40.55
C ASP A 1190 -50.03 -67.24 42.08
N LYS A 1191 -49.12 -66.54 42.77
CA LYS A 1191 -48.98 -66.65 44.23
C LYS A 1191 -49.83 -65.60 44.92
N LYS A 1192 -50.76 -66.05 45.77
CA LYS A 1192 -51.55 -65.15 46.62
C LYS A 1192 -50.66 -64.58 47.72
N TRP A 1193 -50.86 -63.30 48.03
CA TRP A 1193 -50.05 -62.47 48.94
C TRP A 1193 -49.89 -62.96 50.40
N TYR A 1194 -50.53 -64.08 50.77
CA TYR A 1194 -50.46 -64.71 52.10
C TYR A 1194 -49.71 -66.05 52.12
N GLN A 1195 -49.03 -66.44 51.02
CA GLN A 1195 -48.24 -67.68 50.92
C GLN A 1195 -46.72 -67.44 50.88
N PHE A 1196 -46.24 -66.40 51.56
CA PHE A 1196 -44.80 -66.16 51.75
C PHE A 1196 -44.24 -66.92 52.95
#